data_AF-A0A971FHK2-F1
#
_entry.id   AF-A0A971FHK2-F1
#
_cell.length_a   1.000
_cell.length_b   1.000
_cell.length_c   1.000
_cell.angle_alpha   90.00
_cell.angle_beta   90.00
_cell.angle_gamma   90.00
#
_symmetry.space_group_name_H-M   'P 1'
#
loop_
_entity.id
_entity.type
_entity.pdbx_description
1 polymer ?
#
loop_
_entity_poly.entity_id
_entity_poly.type
_entity_poly.pdbx_seq_one_letter_code
_entity_poly.pdbx_strand_id
1 'polypeptide(L)'
;MAGPVCRGNKHAVSLILTVVLVTGMAVWANPPETVNVNGSLADAGGIPLTGARVFQVRMFDAETEGTQLGADLAGTVELSAEGLFSLPMVLPPEALAAAELWYELAIDTDVPPDGDATDDLFPGRIRVHSVPFALEAGTVLQVDAGTIGNGMVDNDEYGRLDGVTAPIQSAIDTKADAAALTAHADDLSNPHGVTKAQVGLGAVDNTSDLAKPVSLAAQEALNAKADVAALTAHADDLANPHGVTKAQVGLGEVDNTSDLAKPVSTATQAALNAKANAAALTSHTGNVTNPHAVTKAQVGLGDVDNTSDMDKPVSTAAQAALDTKADDEALTSHTDNLSNPHGVTKQQLGLENVDNTADLDKPVSTAVQTALDADSAALTTHTDDMSNPHGVTKEQVGLANVDDTSDADKPVSIAAQAALDEKLPRVSENCVVVKVTSDAAVNGTNLLAAYEEASALRPYGIALGPTNRAVVLVPPGKYNLVDGPLTMDTEYVDLVGLSTASDDQYICRDFHVLVQTAQDVHIENLVFHYTGWSGAVFAYQPGANWDDGMPHTGSPAATRIRNCKFRANIASMRESVEYAGTYENCTAEGAYTFGGNASGIASGTFINCKGGVYAFGSVGVASGTFVNCTGGDFSFGYNGTASGAFTNCVGGNDSFGLVASGTFTNCRGGDNAFGGASGSADGGKFYYCVGGANSFATAGAPAPMHLYCVRDNVAWP
;
A
#
# COMPACT_ATOMS: atom_id res chain seq x y z
N MET A 1 20.32 53.42 9.97
CA MET A 1 21.40 53.65 9.00
C MET A 1 22.24 54.82 9.48
N ALA A 2 23.56 54.68 9.44
CA ALA A 2 24.61 55.72 9.43
C ALA A 2 24.45 56.86 10.46
N GLY A 3 25.33 57.02 11.47
CA GLY A 3 26.78 57.23 11.32
C GLY A 3 27.06 58.54 10.55
N PRO A 4 28.15 59.29 10.79
CA PRO A 4 29.25 58.99 11.71
C PRO A 4 30.02 60.23 12.25
N VAL A 5 31.16 59.96 12.89
CA VAL A 5 32.46 60.63 12.65
C VAL A 5 32.58 62.10 13.12
N CYS A 6 33.31 62.33 14.21
CA CYS A 6 34.79 62.42 14.24
C CYS A 6 35.28 63.74 13.62
N ARG A 7 36.35 64.38 14.05
CA ARG A 7 37.57 64.00 14.76
C ARG A 7 38.15 65.35 15.21
N GLY A 8 38.83 65.41 16.35
CA GLY A 8 40.24 65.00 16.40
C GLY A 8 41.08 66.12 15.76
N ASN A 9 41.97 66.76 16.48
CA ASN A 9 43.30 66.25 16.82
C ASN A 9 44.09 67.47 17.36
N LYS A 10 45.18 67.40 18.12
CA LYS A 10 46.39 66.56 18.01
C LYS A 10 47.07 66.54 19.39
N HIS A 11 47.35 65.35 19.95
CA HIS A 11 48.68 64.71 20.13
C HIS A 11 49.63 65.46 21.11
N ALA A 12 50.22 64.84 22.15
CA ALA A 12 51.00 63.60 22.11
C ALA A 12 51.27 62.94 23.50
N VAL A 13 51.75 61.68 23.43
CA VAL A 13 52.53 60.86 24.41
C VAL A 13 51.79 59.83 25.30
N SER A 14 51.63 58.64 24.72
CA SER A 14 51.96 57.26 25.18
C SER A 14 51.67 56.73 26.61
N LEU A 15 50.72 55.77 26.63
CA LEU A 15 50.74 54.44 27.28
C LEU A 15 49.98 54.18 28.61
N ILE A 16 48.76 53.64 28.43
CA ILE A 16 48.02 52.59 29.19
C ILE A 16 47.73 52.92 30.66
N LEU A 17 46.56 53.43 31.09
CA LEU A 17 45.15 53.08 30.90
C LEU A 17 44.71 51.73 31.51
N THR A 18 44.20 51.78 32.75
CA THR A 18 42.98 51.06 33.13
C THR A 18 41.99 52.09 33.65
N VAL A 19 40.90 52.28 32.92
CA VAL A 19 39.76 53.14 33.28
C VAL A 19 38.97 52.48 34.39
N VAL A 20 38.93 53.20 35.52
CA VAL A 20 37.89 53.27 36.53
C VAL A 20 37.05 54.52 36.19
N LEU A 21 35.77 54.51 36.58
CA LEU A 21 34.69 55.51 36.41
C LEU A 21 35.12 57.00 36.28
N VAL A 22 34.31 57.79 35.55
CA VAL A 22 33.43 58.86 36.09
C VAL A 22 32.83 59.76 34.97
N THR A 23 31.59 60.21 35.19
CA THR A 23 30.81 61.34 34.62
C THR A 23 30.21 61.27 33.21
N GLY A 24 28.88 61.44 33.18
CA GLY A 24 28.08 61.71 32.00
C GLY A 24 28.07 63.18 31.59
N MET A 25 27.81 63.43 30.30
CA MET A 25 27.51 64.75 29.75
C MET A 25 26.00 64.89 29.61
N ALA A 26 25.47 65.94 30.24
CA ALA A 26 24.12 66.47 30.01
C ALA A 26 24.10 67.30 28.72
N VAL A 27 23.07 67.11 27.91
CA VAL A 27 22.76 67.92 26.73
C VAL A 27 22.04 69.19 27.20
N TRP A 28 22.61 70.37 26.94
CA TRP A 28 21.96 71.66 27.19
C TRP A 28 21.11 72.04 25.96
N ALA A 29 19.88 72.48 26.17
CA ALA A 29 18.95 72.88 25.11
C ALA A 29 19.34 74.24 24.50
N ASN A 30 19.16 74.41 23.18
CA ASN A 30 19.35 75.70 22.49
C ASN A 30 18.31 76.74 22.98
N PRO A 31 18.70 78.01 23.15
CA PRO A 31 17.77 79.07 23.53
C PRO A 31 16.73 79.31 22.41
N PRO A 32 15.51 79.78 22.75
CA PRO A 32 14.45 80.00 21.78
C PRO A 32 14.82 81.08 20.77
N GLU A 33 14.59 80.80 19.49
CA GLU A 33 14.93 81.65 18.34
C GLU A 33 13.95 82.84 18.16
N THR A 34 12.75 82.75 18.75
CA THR A 34 11.72 83.80 18.77
C THR A 34 11.31 84.15 20.20
N VAL A 35 11.03 85.43 20.42
CA VAL A 35 10.47 85.95 21.67
C VAL A 35 9.23 86.80 21.36
N ASN A 36 8.25 86.80 22.26
CA ASN A 36 7.06 87.62 22.12
C ASN A 36 7.06 88.71 23.19
N VAL A 37 6.87 89.97 22.77
CA VAL A 37 6.64 91.11 23.68
C VAL A 37 5.15 91.39 23.72
N ASN A 38 4.52 91.14 24.87
CA ASN A 38 3.09 91.34 25.08
C ASN A 38 2.84 92.57 25.94
N GLY A 39 1.78 93.31 25.63
CA GLY A 39 1.39 94.50 26.39
C GLY A 39 -0.03 94.95 26.07
N SER A 40 -0.43 96.07 26.66
CA SER A 40 -1.66 96.79 26.32
C SER A 40 -1.35 98.26 26.06
N LEU A 41 -1.97 98.87 25.05
CA LEU A 41 -1.94 100.32 24.85
C LEU A 41 -3.31 100.92 25.15
N ALA A 42 -3.27 102.06 25.82
CA ALA A 42 -4.40 102.92 26.06
C ALA A 42 -3.95 104.38 25.88
N ASP A 43 -4.88 105.25 25.52
CA ASP A 43 -4.62 106.69 25.48
C ASP A 43 -4.37 107.27 26.89
N ALA A 44 -4.01 108.55 26.98
CA ALA A 44 -3.75 109.22 28.24
C ALA A 44 -4.96 109.25 29.21
N GLY A 45 -6.17 109.00 28.71
CA GLY A 45 -7.40 108.85 29.49
C GLY A 45 -7.65 107.41 29.97
N GLY A 46 -6.79 106.46 29.62
CA GLY A 46 -6.91 105.05 29.95
C GLY A 46 -7.86 104.27 29.05
N ILE A 47 -8.31 104.84 27.92
CA ILE A 47 -9.15 104.12 26.96
C ILE A 47 -8.26 103.28 26.04
N PRO A 48 -8.52 101.97 25.89
CA PRO A 48 -7.68 101.13 25.05
C PRO A 48 -7.63 101.58 23.59
N LEU A 49 -6.42 101.62 23.03
CA LEU A 49 -6.20 101.91 21.61
C LEU A 49 -6.45 100.66 20.79
N THR A 50 -7.06 100.79 19.61
CA THR A 50 -7.46 99.63 18.78
C THR A 50 -7.04 99.81 17.32
N GLY A 51 -6.93 98.70 16.59
CA GLY A 51 -6.58 98.68 15.16
C GLY A 51 -5.07 98.57 14.91
N ALA A 52 -4.67 98.52 13.63
CA ALA A 52 -3.26 98.42 13.23
C ALA A 52 -2.44 99.59 13.77
N ARG A 53 -1.30 99.27 14.40
CA ARG A 53 -0.25 100.19 14.85
C ARG A 53 1.10 99.76 14.35
N VAL A 54 1.89 100.69 13.84
CA VAL A 54 3.28 100.43 13.48
C VAL A 54 4.10 100.37 14.77
N PHE A 55 5.06 99.47 14.83
CA PHE A 55 5.99 99.36 15.96
C PHE A 55 7.42 99.20 15.48
N GLN A 56 8.35 99.54 16.36
CA GLN A 56 9.78 99.34 16.20
C GLN A 56 10.41 98.88 17.52
N VAL A 57 11.22 97.83 17.47
CA VAL A 57 11.97 97.31 18.62
C VAL A 57 13.46 97.30 18.32
N ARG A 58 14.23 97.78 19.30
CA ARG A 58 15.70 97.79 19.24
C ARG A 58 16.28 96.99 20.39
N MET A 59 17.31 96.19 20.11
CA MET A 59 17.97 95.31 21.06
C MET A 59 19.35 95.84 21.43
N PHE A 60 19.76 95.67 22.69
CA PHE A 60 21.01 96.20 23.23
C PHE A 60 21.68 95.19 24.18
N ASP A 61 23.02 95.20 24.18
CA ASP A 61 23.81 94.47 25.17
C ASP A 61 23.75 95.20 26.52
N ALA A 62 23.34 94.48 27.55
CA ALA A 62 23.20 95.03 28.89
C ALA A 62 24.54 95.10 29.65
N GLU A 63 25.50 94.23 29.34
CA GLU A 63 26.77 94.17 30.07
C GLU A 63 27.67 95.37 29.72
N THR A 64 27.51 95.91 28.51
CA THR A 64 28.31 97.03 27.98
C THR A 64 27.59 98.38 27.96
N GLU A 65 26.40 98.47 28.58
CA GLU A 65 25.60 99.70 28.70
C GLU A 65 25.42 100.53 27.40
N GLY A 66 25.10 99.89 26.25
CA GLY A 66 24.34 100.61 25.22
C GLY A 66 24.66 100.50 23.73
N THR A 67 25.42 99.50 23.25
CA THR A 67 25.54 99.28 21.80
C THR A 67 24.35 98.50 21.25
N GLN A 68 23.73 98.98 20.17
CA GLN A 68 22.62 98.29 19.53
C GLN A 68 23.09 96.98 18.88
N LEU A 69 22.40 95.89 19.17
CA LEU A 69 22.65 94.56 18.65
C LEU A 69 21.73 94.28 17.48
N GLY A 70 22.27 94.44 16.27
CA GLY A 70 21.55 94.22 15.02
C GLY A 70 20.71 95.42 14.57
N ALA A 71 19.99 95.24 13.47
CA ALA A 71 19.12 96.27 12.90
C ALA A 71 17.78 96.38 13.64
N ASP A 72 17.10 97.52 13.49
CA ASP A 72 15.77 97.77 14.06
C ASP A 72 14.76 96.72 13.55
N LEU A 73 13.98 96.15 14.48
CA LEU A 73 12.89 95.24 14.16
C LEU A 73 11.59 96.04 14.08
N ALA A 74 11.15 96.38 12.87
CA ALA A 74 9.92 97.13 12.65
C ALA A 74 8.83 96.25 12.03
N GLY A 75 7.57 96.55 12.36
CA GLY A 75 6.40 95.84 11.85
C GLY A 75 5.09 96.57 12.14
N THR A 76 3.98 95.93 11.83
CA THR A 76 2.64 96.42 12.19
C THR A 76 1.94 95.35 13.03
N VAL A 77 1.28 95.77 14.10
CA VAL A 77 0.50 94.89 14.97
C VAL A 77 -0.95 95.37 15.01
N GLU A 78 -1.89 94.45 15.00
CA GLU A 78 -3.30 94.75 15.26
C GLU A 78 -3.58 94.65 16.75
N LEU A 79 -4.06 95.73 17.36
CA LEU A 79 -4.48 95.75 18.75
C LEU A 79 -5.91 95.21 18.91
N SER A 80 -6.12 94.40 19.96
CA SER A 80 -7.47 93.94 20.31
C SER A 80 -8.37 95.09 20.73
N ALA A 81 -9.67 94.83 20.88
CA ALA A 81 -10.62 95.84 21.37
C ALA A 81 -10.29 96.33 22.79
N GLU A 82 -9.56 95.52 23.57
CA GLU A 82 -9.03 95.84 24.90
C GLU A 82 -7.63 96.46 24.86
N GLY A 83 -7.13 96.78 23.66
CA GLY A 83 -5.82 97.39 23.41
C GLY A 83 -4.63 96.47 23.64
N LEU A 84 -4.85 95.16 23.76
CA LEU A 84 -3.79 94.19 23.94
C LEU A 84 -3.06 93.92 22.63
N PHE A 85 -1.74 93.76 22.71
CA PHE A 85 -0.88 93.37 21.59
C PHE A 85 0.11 92.28 22.01
N SER A 86 0.56 91.50 21.02
CA SER A 86 1.63 90.51 21.15
C SER A 86 2.53 90.64 19.93
N LEU A 87 3.79 91.02 20.14
CA LEU A 87 4.80 91.23 19.09
C LEU A 87 5.73 90.01 19.03
N PRO A 88 5.47 89.02 18.17
CA PRO A 88 6.42 87.95 17.94
C PRO A 88 7.60 88.49 17.13
N MET A 89 8.81 88.41 17.68
CA MET A 89 10.03 88.84 17.01
C MET A 89 11.09 87.73 17.05
N VAL A 90 11.77 87.55 15.92
CA VAL A 90 12.96 86.70 15.83
C VAL A 90 14.13 87.54 16.28
N LEU A 91 14.87 87.07 17.29
CA LEU A 91 16.02 87.82 17.78
C LEU A 91 17.15 87.77 16.74
N PRO A 92 17.82 88.91 16.46
CA PRO A 92 18.97 88.89 15.58
C PRO A 92 20.08 88.02 16.23
N PRO A 93 20.88 87.28 15.45
CA PRO A 93 21.88 86.36 16.00
C PRO A 93 22.85 87.01 16.98
N GLU A 94 23.16 88.29 16.80
CA GLU A 94 23.99 89.08 17.70
C GLU A 94 23.38 89.20 19.10
N ALA A 95 22.05 89.31 19.19
CA ALA A 95 21.31 89.37 20.46
C ALA A 95 21.26 88.01 21.17
N LEU A 96 21.27 86.88 20.44
CA LEU A 96 21.32 85.53 21.02
C LEU A 96 22.69 85.18 21.62
N ALA A 97 23.75 85.87 21.20
CA ALA A 97 25.10 85.68 21.72
C ALA A 97 25.42 86.57 22.94
N ALA A 98 24.58 87.56 23.26
CA ALA A 98 24.79 88.46 24.40
C ALA A 98 24.40 87.78 25.72
N ALA A 99 25.23 87.95 26.75
CA ALA A 99 25.00 87.33 28.06
C ALA A 99 23.76 87.90 28.77
N GLU A 100 23.48 89.18 28.59
CA GLU A 100 22.29 89.87 29.09
C GLU A 100 21.77 90.87 28.04
N LEU A 101 20.46 90.88 27.79
CA LEU A 101 19.85 91.64 26.68
C LEU A 101 18.83 92.66 27.18
N TRP A 102 18.84 93.89 26.68
CA TRP A 102 17.79 94.91 26.89
C TRP A 102 17.07 95.21 25.58
N TYR A 103 15.77 95.53 25.63
CA TYR A 103 15.03 96.03 24.48
C TYR A 103 14.37 97.38 24.74
N GLU A 104 14.16 98.14 23.68
CA GLU A 104 13.42 99.39 23.66
C GLU A 104 12.29 99.27 22.64
N LEU A 105 11.08 99.70 23.00
CA LEU A 105 9.88 99.56 22.18
C LEU A 105 9.29 100.94 21.87
N ALA A 106 9.06 101.18 20.59
CA ALA A 106 8.30 102.30 20.07
C ALA A 106 7.06 101.73 19.35
N ILE A 107 5.88 102.29 19.57
CA ILE A 107 4.64 101.84 18.93
C ILE A 107 3.69 103.03 18.79
N ASP A 108 3.13 103.22 17.60
CA ASP A 108 2.24 104.34 17.27
C ASP A 108 1.05 104.39 18.25
N THR A 109 1.00 105.43 19.07
CA THR A 109 -0.03 105.70 20.07
C THR A 109 -0.98 106.82 19.67
N ASP A 110 -0.77 107.44 18.52
CA ASP A 110 -1.60 108.53 18.05
C ASP A 110 -3.04 108.10 17.70
N VAL A 111 -3.95 109.06 17.82
CA VAL A 111 -5.39 108.86 17.56
C VAL A 111 -5.93 110.00 16.68
N PRO A 112 -6.22 109.74 15.39
CA PRO A 112 -5.96 108.50 14.64
C PRO A 112 -4.46 108.26 14.38
N PRO A 113 -4.01 106.99 14.24
CA PRO A 113 -2.61 106.64 14.00
C PRO A 113 -2.10 107.22 12.69
N ASP A 114 -0.90 107.80 12.71
CA ASP A 114 -0.29 108.45 11.55
C ASP A 114 0.72 107.55 10.82
N GLY A 115 1.05 106.40 11.41
CA GLY A 115 1.93 105.38 10.84
C GLY A 115 3.41 105.58 11.15
N ASP A 116 3.78 106.56 11.98
CA ASP A 116 5.11 106.68 12.56
C ASP A 116 5.09 106.19 14.01
N ALA A 117 6.06 105.36 14.37
CA ALA A 117 6.20 104.85 15.73
C ALA A 117 7.41 105.47 16.44
N THR A 118 8.22 106.26 15.73
CA THR A 118 9.56 106.63 16.20
C THR A 118 9.56 107.82 17.15
N ASP A 119 8.53 108.66 17.11
CA ASP A 119 8.25 109.69 18.10
C ASP A 119 7.51 109.14 19.35
N ASP A 120 6.80 108.01 19.20
CA ASP A 120 6.12 107.29 20.27
C ASP A 120 6.99 106.21 20.96
N LEU A 121 8.19 106.63 21.36
CA LEU A 121 9.14 105.76 22.07
C LEU A 121 8.79 105.63 23.56
N PHE A 122 8.60 104.40 24.04
CA PHE A 122 8.39 104.16 25.46
C PHE A 122 9.68 104.44 26.25
N PRO A 123 9.65 105.31 27.28
CA PRO A 123 10.85 105.71 27.97
C PRO A 123 11.41 104.57 28.81
N GLY A 124 12.64 104.16 28.49
CA GLY A 124 13.43 103.21 29.27
C GLY A 124 13.66 101.89 28.56
N ARG A 125 14.89 101.39 28.63
CA ARG A 125 15.24 100.07 28.12
C ARG A 125 14.84 99.01 29.13
N ILE A 126 14.07 98.04 28.67
CA ILE A 126 13.54 96.97 29.49
C ILE A 126 14.50 95.78 29.37
N ARG A 127 15.07 95.36 30.50
CA ARG A 127 15.91 94.17 30.52
C ARG A 127 15.06 92.95 30.17
N VAL A 128 15.51 92.19 29.19
CA VAL A 128 15.03 90.83 28.96
C VAL A 128 15.57 90.01 30.13
N HIS A 129 14.78 89.96 31.21
CA HIS A 129 15.00 89.08 32.34
C HIS A 129 14.70 87.65 31.90
N SER A 130 15.79 87.16 31.34
CA SER A 130 16.25 85.81 31.19
C SER A 130 16.30 85.03 32.51
N VAL A 131 16.31 83.71 32.35
CA VAL A 131 17.22 82.77 33.03
C VAL A 131 17.09 82.60 34.58
N PRO A 132 18.03 81.93 35.29
CA PRO A 132 18.07 80.49 35.56
C PRO A 132 18.59 80.18 36.99
N PHE A 133 17.99 79.30 37.80
CA PHE A 133 18.68 78.87 39.04
C PHE A 133 18.36 77.39 39.30
N ALA A 134 19.29 76.48 39.61
CA ALA A 134 20.60 76.68 40.23
C ALA A 134 21.54 75.48 39.99
N LEU A 135 22.85 75.77 39.92
CA LEU A 135 23.92 74.82 40.22
C LEU A 135 24.45 75.18 41.62
N GLU A 136 24.39 74.22 42.55
CA GLU A 136 25.19 74.10 43.79
C GLU A 136 25.07 75.20 44.89
N ALA A 137 24.35 74.87 45.97
CA ALA A 137 24.45 75.55 47.27
C ALA A 137 25.00 74.58 48.33
N GLY A 138 26.06 75.02 49.01
CA GLY A 138 26.75 74.29 50.07
C GLY A 138 25.98 74.18 51.38
N THR A 139 26.46 73.26 52.20
CA THR A 139 26.04 72.90 53.55
C THR A 139 25.88 74.10 54.50
N VAL A 140 24.71 74.21 55.10
CA VAL A 140 24.34 75.19 56.14
C VAL A 140 24.93 74.79 57.49
N LEU A 141 25.83 75.63 58.00
CA LEU A 141 26.10 75.77 59.42
C LEU A 141 25.53 77.12 59.89
N GLN A 142 24.65 77.03 60.89
CA GLN A 142 24.24 78.10 61.81
C GLN A 142 23.29 79.19 61.27
N VAL A 143 22.00 78.99 61.60
CA VAL A 143 21.03 80.08 61.77
C VAL A 143 21.50 80.93 62.95
N ASP A 144 21.89 82.18 62.69
CA ASP A 144 22.12 83.17 63.73
C ASP A 144 20.77 83.73 64.20
N ALA A 145 20.30 83.19 65.33
CA ALA A 145 19.09 83.63 66.03
C ALA A 145 19.11 85.13 66.42
N GLY A 146 20.24 85.83 66.28
CA GLY A 146 20.35 87.28 66.44
C GLY A 146 19.65 88.11 65.35
N THR A 147 19.36 87.54 64.18
CA THR A 147 18.67 88.26 63.08
C THR A 147 17.15 88.28 63.22
N ILE A 148 16.56 87.47 64.11
CA ILE A 148 15.12 87.45 64.43
C ILE A 148 14.72 88.70 65.27
N GLY A 149 15.69 89.41 65.85
CA GLY A 149 15.45 90.58 66.69
C GLY A 149 15.14 91.91 65.98
N ASN A 150 15.20 91.99 64.64
CA ASN A 150 15.06 93.25 63.90
C ASN A 150 13.72 93.45 63.18
N GLY A 151 12.66 92.73 63.58
CA GLY A 151 11.27 93.10 63.25
C GLY A 151 10.86 92.99 61.77
N MET A 152 11.56 92.19 60.97
CA MET A 152 11.16 91.90 59.58
C MET A 152 10.15 90.75 59.43
N VAL A 153 9.78 90.05 60.51
CA VAL A 153 8.74 89.00 60.48
C VAL A 153 7.74 89.26 61.61
N ASP A 154 6.49 89.46 61.23
CA ASP A 154 5.33 89.69 62.09
C ASP A 154 4.84 88.35 62.69
N ASN A 155 4.37 88.38 63.94
CA ASN A 155 3.79 87.22 64.64
C ASN A 155 2.63 86.57 63.86
N ASP A 156 1.92 87.32 63.02
CA ASP A 156 0.86 86.80 62.16
C ASP A 156 1.41 85.92 61.02
N GLU A 157 2.61 86.21 60.50
CA GLU A 157 3.27 85.33 59.53
C GLU A 157 3.84 84.05 60.19
N TYR A 158 4.22 84.11 61.47
CA TYR A 158 4.63 82.93 62.24
C TYR A 158 3.43 82.03 62.60
N GLY A 159 2.29 82.62 62.94
CA GLY A 159 1.06 81.89 63.30
C GLY A 159 0.42 81.10 62.15
N ARG A 160 0.62 81.53 60.89
CA ARG A 160 0.13 80.80 59.71
C ARG A 160 0.88 79.48 59.45
N LEU A 161 2.08 79.32 60.00
CA LEU A 161 2.86 78.09 59.87
C LEU A 161 2.33 76.98 60.79
N ASP A 162 1.76 77.33 61.95
CA ASP A 162 1.22 76.39 62.95
C ASP A 162 0.00 75.59 62.41
N GLY A 163 -0.80 76.21 61.55
CA GLY A 163 -1.95 75.56 60.89
C GLY A 163 -1.60 74.57 59.76
N VAL A 164 -0.37 74.61 59.25
CA VAL A 164 0.10 73.72 58.15
C VAL A 164 1.00 72.61 58.69
N THR A 165 1.76 72.85 59.76
CA THR A 165 2.70 71.88 60.33
C THR A 165 2.03 70.85 61.24
N ALA A 166 0.99 71.21 62.01
CA ALA A 166 0.33 70.28 62.93
C ALA A 166 -0.37 69.09 62.24
N PRO A 167 -1.11 69.25 61.12
CA PRO A 167 -1.71 68.12 60.40
C PRO A 167 -0.66 67.19 59.76
N ILE A 168 0.45 67.75 59.28
CA ILE A 168 1.56 66.99 58.70
C ILE A 168 2.30 66.21 59.79
N GLN A 169 2.52 66.81 60.96
CA GLN A 169 3.16 66.12 62.09
C GLN A 169 2.30 64.95 62.59
N SER A 170 0.98 65.14 62.73
CA SER A 170 0.05 64.06 63.07
C SER A 170 0.05 62.92 62.04
N ALA A 171 0.14 63.23 60.74
CA ALA A 171 0.23 62.24 59.68
C ALA A 171 1.56 61.47 59.68
N ILE A 172 2.66 62.10 60.09
CA ILE A 172 3.99 61.47 60.25
C ILE A 172 4.02 60.59 61.51
N ASP A 173 3.48 61.07 62.63
CA ASP A 173 3.42 60.34 63.90
C ASP A 173 2.53 59.08 63.82
N THR A 174 1.63 59.02 62.83
CA THR A 174 0.79 57.83 62.56
C THR A 174 1.49 56.80 61.66
N LYS A 175 2.65 57.11 61.07
CA LYS A 175 3.45 56.12 60.31
C LYS A 175 4.29 55.29 61.27
N ALA A 176 4.48 54.01 60.95
CA ALA A 176 5.27 53.09 61.76
C ALA A 176 6.66 53.67 62.00
N ASP A 177 7.03 53.85 63.26
CA ASP A 177 8.35 54.32 63.66
C ASP A 177 9.39 53.17 63.59
N ALA A 178 10.65 53.51 63.86
CA ALA A 178 11.72 52.52 63.85
C ALA A 178 11.50 51.39 64.88
N ALA A 179 10.82 51.67 65.99
CA ALA A 179 10.52 50.67 67.01
C ALA A 179 9.42 49.70 66.53
N ALA A 180 8.39 50.20 65.84
CA ALA A 180 7.35 49.38 65.23
C ALA A 180 7.89 48.49 64.10
N LEU A 181 8.83 49.01 63.29
CA LEU A 181 9.47 48.21 62.25
C LEU A 181 10.42 47.15 62.83
N THR A 182 11.12 47.48 63.91
CA THR A 182 11.97 46.51 64.64
C THR A 182 11.11 45.43 65.30
N ALA A 183 10.01 45.81 65.94
CA ALA A 183 9.07 44.85 66.53
C ALA A 183 8.42 43.93 65.47
N HIS A 184 8.14 44.43 64.27
CA HIS A 184 7.67 43.59 63.17
C HIS A 184 8.75 42.66 62.63
N ALA A 185 9.99 43.13 62.47
CA ALA A 185 11.11 42.31 62.04
C ALA A 185 11.48 41.22 63.05
N ASP A 186 11.29 41.49 64.34
CA ASP A 186 11.54 40.56 65.45
C ASP A 186 10.33 39.63 65.74
N ASP A 187 9.17 39.88 65.11
CA ASP A 187 7.98 39.02 65.23
C ASP A 187 8.15 37.76 64.37
N LEU A 188 8.69 36.70 64.99
CA LEU A 188 8.84 35.38 64.38
C LEU A 188 7.55 34.54 64.39
N SER A 189 6.40 35.11 64.78
CA SER A 189 5.11 34.45 64.56
C SER A 189 4.81 34.36 63.06
N ASN A 190 3.83 33.52 62.67
CA ASN A 190 3.54 33.31 61.25
C ASN A 190 3.14 34.65 60.60
N PRO A 191 3.96 35.22 59.68
CA PRO A 191 4.78 34.47 58.70
C PRO A 191 6.32 34.41 58.85
N HIS A 192 6.98 35.07 59.81
CA HIS A 192 8.45 35.22 59.79
C HIS A 192 9.27 34.17 60.58
N GLY A 193 8.64 33.10 61.07
CA GLY A 193 9.34 32.02 61.79
C GLY A 193 8.56 30.71 61.87
N VAL A 194 7.89 30.31 60.78
CA VAL A 194 7.03 29.11 60.73
C VAL A 194 7.77 27.81 61.07
N THR A 195 7.36 27.19 62.17
CA THR A 195 7.78 25.85 62.61
C THR A 195 6.98 24.76 61.88
N LYS A 196 7.54 23.54 61.80
CA LYS A 196 6.83 22.38 61.23
C LYS A 196 5.46 22.15 61.87
N ALA A 197 5.32 22.45 63.17
CA ALA A 197 4.04 22.37 63.87
C ALA A 197 3.03 23.42 63.37
N GLN A 198 3.46 24.66 63.12
CA GLN A 198 2.58 25.76 62.65
C GLN A 198 1.99 25.52 61.25
N VAL A 199 2.66 24.72 60.40
CA VAL A 199 2.15 24.32 59.08
C VAL A 199 1.56 22.89 59.06
N GLY A 200 1.36 22.28 60.22
CA GLY A 200 0.75 20.94 60.33
C GLY A 200 1.67 19.76 59.95
N LEU A 201 2.97 20.00 59.79
CA LEU A 201 4.00 19.01 59.40
C LEU A 201 4.89 18.57 60.58
N GLY A 202 4.43 18.75 61.82
CA GLY A 202 5.22 18.52 63.04
C GLY A 202 5.77 17.10 63.23
N ALA A 203 5.21 16.10 62.54
CA ALA A 203 5.66 14.71 62.57
C ALA A 203 6.62 14.34 61.41
N VAL A 204 7.03 15.32 60.58
CA VAL A 204 7.84 15.08 59.38
C VAL A 204 9.30 15.44 59.66
N ASP A 205 10.20 14.44 59.66
CA ASP A 205 11.65 14.66 59.76
C ASP A 205 12.25 15.05 58.39
N ASN A 206 13.17 16.03 58.37
CA ASN A 206 13.89 16.43 57.15
C ASN A 206 15.16 15.59 57.04
N THR A 207 14.99 14.31 56.71
CA THR A 207 16.08 13.43 56.31
C THR A 207 16.20 13.45 54.78
N SER A 208 17.38 13.15 54.24
CA SER A 208 17.49 12.87 52.80
C SER A 208 16.58 11.69 52.43
N ASP A 209 16.14 11.61 51.17
CA ASP A 209 15.23 10.54 50.71
C ASP A 209 15.75 9.14 51.07
N LEU A 210 17.08 8.95 51.10
CA LEU A 210 17.74 7.69 51.46
C LEU A 210 17.53 7.28 52.94
N ALA A 211 17.30 8.24 53.83
CA ALA A 211 17.16 8.01 55.26
C ALA A 211 15.70 8.13 55.76
N LYS A 212 14.73 8.32 54.85
CA LYS A 212 13.32 8.42 55.20
C LYS A 212 12.76 7.02 55.49
N PRO A 213 12.23 6.74 56.69
CA PRO A 213 11.63 5.44 56.98
C PRO A 213 10.39 5.24 56.10
N VAL A 214 10.27 4.06 55.50
CA VAL A 214 9.02 3.63 54.85
C VAL A 214 7.92 3.51 55.92
N SER A 215 6.67 3.83 55.58
CA SER A 215 5.56 3.73 56.54
C SER A 215 5.37 2.29 57.01
N LEU A 216 4.84 2.08 58.23
CA LEU A 216 4.57 0.72 58.74
C LEU A 216 3.72 -0.11 57.78
N ALA A 217 2.72 0.50 57.13
CA ALA A 217 1.90 -0.17 56.12
C ALA A 217 2.69 -0.55 54.86
N ALA A 218 3.63 0.30 54.42
CA ALA A 218 4.52 -0.03 53.31
C ALA A 218 5.52 -1.13 53.70
N GLN A 219 6.03 -1.11 54.94
CA GLN A 219 6.92 -2.13 55.46
C GLN A 219 6.20 -3.49 55.60
N GLU A 220 4.96 -3.52 56.11
CA GLU A 220 4.14 -4.74 56.16
C GLU A 220 3.83 -5.27 54.76
N ALA A 221 3.48 -4.39 53.81
CA ALA A 221 3.23 -4.79 52.43
C ALA A 221 4.49 -5.34 51.72
N LEU A 222 5.66 -4.76 52.00
CA LEU A 222 6.95 -5.25 51.50
C LEU A 222 7.35 -6.57 52.16
N ASN A 223 7.16 -6.71 53.48
CA ASN A 223 7.43 -7.95 54.21
C ASN A 223 6.48 -9.09 53.80
N ALA A 224 5.29 -8.77 53.27
CA ALA A 224 4.36 -9.75 52.72
C ALA A 224 4.70 -10.18 51.27
N LYS A 225 5.66 -9.52 50.60
CA LYS A 225 6.20 -10.01 49.32
C LYS A 225 7.17 -11.15 49.57
N ALA A 226 7.21 -12.13 48.66
CA ALA A 226 8.16 -13.22 48.72
C ALA A 226 9.58 -12.66 48.77
N ASP A 227 10.34 -13.06 49.79
CA ASP A 227 11.75 -12.69 49.91
C ASP A 227 12.62 -13.52 48.96
N VAL A 228 13.90 -13.16 48.87
CA VAL A 228 14.85 -13.86 47.98
C VAL A 228 14.95 -15.34 48.35
N ALA A 229 14.88 -15.69 49.64
CA ALA A 229 14.95 -17.08 50.08
C ALA A 229 13.72 -17.89 49.64
N ALA A 230 12.52 -17.31 49.72
CA ALA A 230 11.28 -17.92 49.25
C ALA A 230 11.27 -18.06 47.72
N LEU A 231 11.80 -17.07 47.00
CA LEU A 231 11.90 -17.14 45.54
C LEU A 231 12.96 -18.16 45.10
N THR A 232 14.09 -18.25 45.80
CA THR A 232 15.10 -19.29 45.58
C THR A 232 14.56 -20.67 45.90
N ALA A 233 13.85 -20.84 47.02
CA ALA A 233 13.21 -22.11 47.36
C ALA A 233 12.15 -22.52 46.34
N HIS A 234 11.39 -21.57 45.79
CA HIS A 234 10.45 -21.84 44.70
C HIS A 234 11.16 -22.21 43.39
N ALA A 235 12.26 -21.53 43.05
CA ALA A 235 13.06 -21.84 41.86
C ALA A 235 13.75 -23.21 41.96
N ASP A 236 14.14 -23.60 43.17
CA ASP A 236 14.79 -24.89 43.46
C ASP A 236 13.77 -26.03 43.65
N ASP A 237 12.48 -25.72 43.80
CA ASP A 237 11.41 -26.72 43.91
C ASP A 237 11.09 -27.34 42.55
N LEU A 238 11.75 -28.45 42.25
CA LEU A 238 11.52 -29.25 41.04
C LEU A 238 10.25 -30.12 41.11
N ALA A 239 9.42 -30.02 42.16
CA ALA A 239 8.09 -30.62 42.11
C ALA A 239 7.24 -29.92 41.03
N ASN A 240 6.19 -30.60 40.54
CA ASN A 240 5.30 -30.07 39.50
C ASN A 240 4.84 -28.64 39.88
N PRO A 241 5.22 -27.59 39.10
CA PRO A 241 5.53 -27.64 37.66
C PRO A 241 7.00 -27.68 37.19
N HIS A 242 8.03 -27.58 38.04
CA HIS A 242 9.42 -27.35 37.59
C HIS A 242 10.27 -28.61 37.32
N GLY A 243 9.69 -29.80 37.43
CA GLY A 243 10.38 -31.09 37.21
C GLY A 243 9.42 -32.26 37.01
N VAL A 244 8.43 -32.07 36.13
CA VAL A 244 7.34 -33.03 35.89
C VAL A 244 7.87 -34.35 35.31
N THR A 245 7.73 -35.42 36.07
CA THR A 245 7.99 -36.79 35.64
C THR A 245 6.83 -37.33 34.80
N LYS A 246 7.09 -38.31 33.95
CA LYS A 246 6.05 -38.96 33.13
C LYS A 246 4.91 -39.54 33.97
N ALA A 247 5.22 -40.03 35.17
CA ALA A 247 4.22 -40.50 36.11
C ALA A 247 3.29 -39.38 36.60
N GLN A 248 3.82 -38.17 36.84
CA GLN A 248 3.05 -37.01 37.31
C GLN A 248 2.03 -36.49 36.28
N VAL A 249 2.19 -36.80 34.99
CA VAL A 249 1.22 -36.46 33.92
C VAL A 249 0.45 -37.68 33.39
N GLY A 250 0.50 -38.81 34.10
CA GLY A 250 -0.22 -40.03 33.70
C GLY A 250 0.35 -40.74 32.46
N LEU A 251 1.58 -40.43 32.07
CA LEU A 251 2.31 -41.01 30.93
C LEU A 251 3.42 -41.98 31.38
N GLY A 252 3.29 -42.58 32.57
CA GLY A 252 4.33 -43.43 33.19
C GLY A 252 4.78 -44.62 32.34
N GLU A 253 3.89 -45.14 31.48
CA GLU A 253 4.14 -46.25 30.56
C GLU A 253 4.67 -45.80 29.18
N VAL A 254 4.88 -44.50 28.97
CA VAL A 254 5.29 -43.94 27.67
C VAL A 254 6.79 -43.67 27.65
N ASP A 255 7.54 -44.36 26.81
CA ASP A 255 8.95 -44.06 26.57
C ASP A 255 9.13 -42.75 25.80
N ASN A 256 10.18 -41.98 26.14
CA ASN A 256 10.48 -40.70 25.47
C ASN A 256 11.43 -40.93 24.30
N THR A 257 11.14 -41.96 23.51
CA THR A 257 11.84 -42.28 22.28
C THR A 257 11.26 -41.40 21.17
N SER A 258 12.13 -40.82 20.33
CA SER A 258 11.69 -40.10 19.13
C SER A 258 10.77 -41.00 18.30
N ASP A 259 9.84 -40.41 17.54
CA ASP A 259 8.90 -41.19 16.71
C ASP A 259 9.61 -42.19 15.79
N LEU A 260 10.83 -41.86 15.34
CA LEU A 260 11.68 -42.73 14.54
C LEU A 260 12.20 -43.97 15.30
N ALA A 261 12.42 -43.85 16.60
CA ALA A 261 12.92 -44.92 17.46
C ALA A 261 11.79 -45.71 18.15
N LYS A 262 10.52 -45.29 17.98
CA LYS A 262 9.37 -46.04 18.51
C LYS A 262 9.24 -47.37 17.76
N PRO A 263 9.27 -48.52 18.46
CA PRO A 263 9.03 -49.80 17.81
C PRO A 263 7.61 -49.82 17.23
N VAL A 264 7.48 -50.31 16.01
CA VAL A 264 6.19 -50.61 15.40
C VAL A 264 5.49 -51.65 16.27
N SER A 265 4.20 -51.45 16.59
CA SER A 265 3.47 -52.39 17.45
C SER A 265 3.53 -53.81 16.90
N THR A 266 3.55 -54.83 17.76
CA THR A 266 3.56 -56.24 17.33
C THR A 266 2.39 -56.58 16.41
N ALA A 267 1.22 -55.99 16.63
CA ALA A 267 0.06 -56.15 15.75
C ALA A 267 0.29 -55.54 14.36
N THR A 268 0.84 -54.32 14.31
CA THR A 268 1.17 -53.64 13.05
C THR A 268 2.28 -54.38 12.29
N GLN A 269 3.31 -54.85 13.00
CA GLN A 269 4.40 -55.62 12.39
C GLN A 269 3.90 -56.96 11.82
N ALA A 270 3.01 -57.66 12.53
CA ALA A 270 2.39 -58.88 12.04
C ALA A 270 1.54 -58.62 10.78
N ALA A 271 0.77 -57.53 10.76
CA ALA A 271 -0.03 -57.14 9.59
C ALA A 271 0.84 -56.78 8.38
N LEU A 272 1.96 -56.08 8.59
CA LEU A 272 2.94 -55.75 7.55
C LEU A 272 3.62 -57.01 7.00
N ASN A 273 4.02 -57.93 7.89
CA ASN A 273 4.65 -59.20 7.50
C ASN A 273 3.69 -60.12 6.70
N ALA A 274 2.38 -59.94 6.84
CA ALA A 274 1.38 -60.68 6.07
C ALA A 274 1.14 -60.12 4.66
N LYS A 275 1.65 -58.92 4.34
CA LYS A 275 1.55 -58.35 2.99
C LYS A 275 2.55 -59.03 2.04
N ALA A 276 2.21 -59.08 0.76
CA ALA A 276 3.11 -59.60 -0.27
C ALA A 276 4.41 -58.79 -0.28
N ASN A 277 5.54 -59.47 -0.06
CA ASN A 277 6.86 -58.86 -0.11
C ASN A 277 7.39 -58.83 -1.55
N ALA A 278 8.54 -58.18 -1.75
CA ALA A 278 9.16 -58.06 -3.08
C ALA A 278 9.38 -59.44 -3.75
N ALA A 279 9.81 -60.45 -2.99
CA ALA A 279 10.02 -61.79 -3.53
C ALA A 279 8.70 -62.45 -4.00
N ALA A 280 7.61 -62.28 -3.25
CA ALA A 280 6.28 -62.75 -3.64
C ALA A 280 5.79 -62.04 -4.92
N LEU A 281 6.02 -60.73 -5.03
CA LEU A 281 5.66 -59.98 -6.23
C LEU A 281 6.50 -60.41 -7.44
N THR A 282 7.82 -60.56 -7.28
CA THR A 282 8.71 -61.05 -8.34
C THR A 282 8.31 -62.46 -8.80
N SER A 283 7.96 -63.34 -7.87
CA SER A 283 7.47 -64.68 -8.20
C SER A 283 6.14 -64.65 -8.95
N HIS A 284 5.23 -63.75 -8.58
CA HIS A 284 3.96 -63.58 -9.28
C HIS A 284 4.16 -63.03 -10.70
N THR A 285 4.91 -61.94 -10.86
CA THR A 285 5.15 -61.31 -12.18
C THR A 285 5.98 -62.20 -13.11
N GLY A 286 6.87 -63.02 -12.55
CA GLY A 286 7.64 -64.01 -13.32
C GLY A 286 6.87 -65.29 -13.65
N ASN A 287 5.69 -65.50 -13.06
CA ASN A 287 4.86 -66.66 -13.35
C ASN A 287 4.11 -66.44 -14.66
N VAL A 288 4.61 -67.02 -15.74
CA VAL A 288 4.01 -66.97 -17.09
C VAL A 288 2.98 -68.08 -17.34
N THR A 289 2.64 -68.90 -16.34
CA THR A 289 1.51 -69.83 -16.48
C THR A 289 0.19 -69.06 -16.59
N ASN A 290 -0.88 -69.71 -17.08
CA ASN A 290 -2.20 -69.09 -17.21
C ASN A 290 -2.59 -68.39 -15.88
N PRO A 291 -2.73 -67.04 -15.87
CA PRO A 291 -3.17 -66.19 -17.00
C PRO A 291 -2.10 -65.41 -17.80
N HIS A 292 -0.80 -65.44 -17.45
CA HIS A 292 0.17 -64.47 -17.98
C HIS A 292 0.83 -64.81 -19.32
N ALA A 293 0.70 -66.04 -19.85
CA ALA A 293 1.09 -66.41 -21.22
C ALA A 293 0.38 -67.70 -21.69
N VAL A 294 -0.94 -67.62 -21.91
CA VAL A 294 -1.78 -68.78 -22.21
C VAL A 294 -1.41 -69.45 -23.55
N THR A 295 -1.04 -70.73 -23.53
CA THR A 295 -0.75 -71.53 -24.71
C THR A 295 -2.01 -72.26 -25.21
N LYS A 296 -2.03 -72.67 -26.49
CA LYS A 296 -3.13 -73.48 -27.05
C LYS A 296 -3.40 -74.74 -26.23
N ALA A 297 -2.35 -75.38 -25.71
CA ALA A 297 -2.47 -76.54 -24.83
C ALA A 297 -3.16 -76.20 -23.50
N GLN A 298 -2.89 -75.03 -22.91
CA GLN A 298 -3.47 -74.61 -21.63
C GLN A 298 -4.99 -74.35 -21.68
N VAL A 299 -5.56 -74.14 -22.87
CA VAL A 299 -7.01 -73.99 -23.09
C VAL A 299 -7.63 -75.19 -23.81
N GLY A 300 -6.90 -76.30 -23.91
CA GLY A 300 -7.41 -77.53 -24.53
C GLY A 300 -7.55 -77.46 -26.06
N LEU A 301 -6.89 -76.50 -26.72
CA LEU A 301 -6.90 -76.30 -28.17
C LEU A 301 -5.59 -76.78 -28.84
N GLY A 302 -4.90 -77.75 -28.22
CA GLY A 302 -3.56 -78.20 -28.65
C GLY A 302 -3.49 -78.74 -30.08
N ASP A 303 -4.60 -79.30 -30.58
CA ASP A 303 -4.72 -79.86 -31.92
C ASP A 303 -5.35 -78.89 -32.94
N VAL A 304 -5.62 -77.64 -32.53
CA VAL A 304 -6.26 -76.63 -33.38
C VAL A 304 -5.19 -75.77 -34.04
N ASP A 305 -5.05 -75.93 -35.36
CA ASP A 305 -4.23 -75.05 -36.19
C ASP A 305 -4.86 -73.65 -36.28
N ASN A 306 -4.01 -72.61 -36.27
CA ASN A 306 -4.47 -71.22 -36.39
C ASN A 306 -4.44 -70.79 -37.86
N THR A 307 -5.31 -71.39 -38.68
CA THR A 307 -5.49 -71.04 -40.09
C THR A 307 -6.67 -70.09 -40.26
N SER A 308 -6.64 -69.25 -41.29
CA SER A 308 -7.82 -68.44 -41.64
C SER A 308 -8.98 -69.37 -42.05
N ASP A 309 -10.23 -68.91 -41.95
CA ASP A 309 -11.37 -69.74 -42.34
C ASP A 309 -11.34 -70.17 -43.82
N MET A 310 -10.68 -69.40 -44.68
CA MET A 310 -10.49 -69.74 -46.09
C MET A 310 -9.51 -70.90 -46.30
N ASP A 311 -8.57 -71.10 -45.38
CA ASP A 311 -7.53 -72.13 -45.46
C ASP A 311 -7.90 -73.40 -44.65
N LYS A 312 -9.06 -73.40 -43.98
CA LYS A 312 -9.51 -74.53 -43.16
C LYS A 312 -9.99 -75.66 -44.08
N PRO A 313 -9.40 -76.88 -44.01
CA PRO A 313 -9.82 -77.97 -44.88
C PRO A 313 -11.27 -78.37 -44.59
N VAL A 314 -12.04 -78.64 -45.65
CA VAL A 314 -13.36 -79.27 -45.53
C VAL A 314 -13.19 -80.66 -44.92
N SER A 315 -14.03 -81.01 -43.95
CA SER A 315 -13.93 -82.31 -43.28
C SER A 315 -14.10 -83.46 -44.28
N THR A 316 -13.44 -84.59 -44.03
CA THR A 316 -13.56 -85.80 -44.85
C THR A 316 -15.00 -86.30 -44.99
N ALA A 317 -15.85 -86.12 -43.96
CA ALA A 317 -17.27 -86.46 -44.02
C ALA A 317 -18.05 -85.52 -44.95
N ALA A 318 -17.76 -84.23 -44.92
CA ALA A 318 -18.37 -83.26 -45.83
C ALA A 318 -17.93 -83.49 -47.28
N GLN A 319 -16.64 -83.77 -47.50
CA GLN A 319 -16.12 -84.08 -48.83
C GLN A 319 -16.75 -85.37 -49.38
N ALA A 320 -16.80 -86.45 -48.59
CA ALA A 320 -17.44 -87.69 -49.01
C ALA A 320 -18.93 -87.51 -49.35
N ALA A 321 -19.65 -86.64 -48.62
CA ALA A 321 -21.04 -86.32 -48.94
C ALA A 321 -21.18 -85.52 -50.25
N LEU A 322 -20.26 -84.59 -50.53
CA LEU A 322 -20.23 -83.84 -51.78
C LEU A 322 -19.88 -84.75 -52.97
N ASP A 323 -18.94 -85.68 -52.80
CA ASP A 323 -18.52 -86.63 -53.83
C ASP A 323 -19.64 -87.62 -54.24
N THR A 324 -20.69 -87.76 -53.43
CA THR A 324 -21.89 -88.57 -53.78
C THR A 324 -22.96 -87.79 -54.56
N LYS A 325 -22.82 -86.47 -54.72
CA LYS A 325 -23.71 -85.69 -55.58
C LYS A 325 -23.37 -85.97 -57.04
N ALA A 326 -24.40 -85.92 -57.90
CA ALA A 326 -24.19 -86.09 -59.33
C ALA A 326 -23.19 -85.03 -59.82
N ASP A 327 -22.11 -85.50 -60.44
CA ASP A 327 -21.16 -84.63 -61.11
C ASP A 327 -21.71 -84.20 -62.47
N ASP A 328 -20.99 -83.28 -63.11
CA ASP A 328 -21.39 -82.75 -64.42
C ASP A 328 -21.49 -83.84 -65.49
N GLU A 329 -20.70 -84.90 -65.39
CA GLU A 329 -20.71 -86.02 -66.33
C GLU A 329 -21.96 -86.91 -66.15
N ALA A 330 -22.34 -87.19 -64.91
CA ALA A 330 -23.58 -87.88 -64.56
C ALA A 330 -24.82 -87.05 -64.95
N LEU A 331 -24.78 -85.73 -64.74
CA LEU A 331 -25.87 -84.84 -65.13
C LEU A 331 -26.00 -84.76 -66.65
N THR A 332 -24.88 -84.65 -67.35
CA THR A 332 -24.82 -84.62 -68.82
C THR A 332 -25.35 -85.94 -69.42
N SER A 333 -24.94 -87.09 -68.86
CA SER A 333 -25.45 -88.40 -69.28
C SER A 333 -26.95 -88.56 -69.06
N HIS A 334 -27.51 -87.99 -67.98
CA HIS A 334 -28.94 -87.98 -67.74
C HIS A 334 -29.68 -87.08 -68.75
N THR A 335 -29.19 -85.86 -69.00
CA THR A 335 -29.85 -84.91 -69.93
C THR A 335 -29.79 -85.35 -71.38
N ASP A 336 -28.75 -86.08 -71.78
CA ASP A 336 -28.58 -86.56 -73.16
C ASP A 336 -29.38 -87.84 -73.44
N ASN A 337 -29.95 -88.47 -72.42
CA ASN A 337 -30.77 -89.66 -72.59
C ASN A 337 -32.20 -89.31 -73.06
N LEU A 338 -32.43 -89.46 -74.36
CA LEU A 338 -33.72 -89.24 -75.04
C LEU A 338 -34.56 -90.52 -75.21
N SER A 339 -34.46 -91.47 -74.29
CA SER A 339 -35.40 -92.59 -74.22
C SER A 339 -36.54 -92.27 -73.25
N ASN A 340 -37.75 -92.79 -73.52
CA ASN A 340 -38.96 -92.54 -72.72
C ASN A 340 -38.65 -92.64 -71.21
N PRO A 341 -38.75 -91.54 -70.43
CA PRO A 341 -39.68 -90.41 -70.60
C PRO A 341 -39.31 -89.28 -71.57
N HIS A 342 -38.10 -89.18 -72.11
CA HIS A 342 -37.68 -88.00 -72.85
C HIS A 342 -37.80 -88.18 -74.37
N GLY A 343 -38.87 -87.64 -74.98
CA GLY A 343 -39.07 -87.65 -76.44
C GLY A 343 -40.27 -88.47 -76.95
N VAL A 344 -41.37 -88.50 -76.18
CA VAL A 344 -42.60 -89.21 -76.58
C VAL A 344 -43.35 -88.51 -77.73
N THR A 345 -43.90 -89.29 -78.66
CA THR A 345 -44.72 -88.80 -79.79
C THR A 345 -46.22 -88.84 -79.47
N LYS A 346 -47.05 -88.03 -80.14
CA LYS A 346 -48.51 -88.01 -79.92
C LYS A 346 -49.17 -89.39 -80.09
N GLN A 347 -48.58 -90.23 -80.93
CA GLN A 347 -49.03 -91.60 -81.18
C GLN A 347 -48.73 -92.54 -80.00
N GLN A 348 -47.61 -92.34 -79.28
CA GLN A 348 -47.30 -93.14 -78.09
C GLN A 348 -48.27 -92.88 -76.91
N LEU A 349 -49.01 -91.77 -76.94
CA LEU A 349 -49.96 -91.35 -75.89
C LEU A 349 -51.45 -91.50 -76.30
N GLY A 350 -51.76 -91.85 -77.54
CA GLY A 350 -53.14 -91.99 -78.03
C GLY A 350 -53.89 -90.67 -78.26
N LEU A 351 -53.18 -89.55 -78.44
CA LEU A 351 -53.75 -88.19 -78.55
C LEU A 351 -53.70 -87.63 -79.99
N GLU A 352 -53.90 -88.47 -81.00
CA GLU A 352 -53.62 -88.13 -82.40
C GLU A 352 -54.47 -86.97 -82.95
N ASN A 353 -55.66 -86.73 -82.38
CA ASN A 353 -56.58 -85.64 -82.78
C ASN A 353 -56.47 -84.37 -81.92
N VAL A 354 -55.47 -84.28 -81.04
CA VAL A 354 -55.22 -83.11 -80.20
C VAL A 354 -54.02 -82.36 -80.75
N ASP A 355 -54.25 -81.11 -81.19
CA ASP A 355 -53.16 -80.20 -81.50
C ASP A 355 -52.56 -79.64 -80.23
N ASN A 356 -51.23 -79.74 -80.12
CA ASN A 356 -50.49 -79.27 -78.96
C ASN A 356 -50.06 -77.84 -79.24
N THR A 357 -51.04 -76.94 -79.22
CA THR A 357 -50.78 -75.50 -79.21
C THR A 357 -50.50 -75.07 -77.77
N ALA A 358 -49.70 -74.01 -77.58
CA ALA A 358 -49.46 -73.49 -76.24
C ALA A 358 -50.79 -73.09 -75.59
N ASP A 359 -50.89 -73.10 -74.25
CA ASP A 359 -52.14 -72.73 -73.56
C ASP A 359 -52.64 -71.33 -73.99
N LEU A 360 -51.73 -70.44 -74.39
CA LEU A 360 -52.01 -69.12 -74.95
C LEU A 360 -52.74 -69.16 -76.32
N ASP A 361 -52.51 -70.22 -77.10
CA ASP A 361 -53.01 -70.40 -78.47
C ASP A 361 -54.26 -71.29 -78.53
N LYS A 362 -54.76 -71.76 -77.38
CA LYS A 362 -56.05 -72.47 -77.31
C LYS A 362 -57.18 -71.45 -77.37
N PRO A 363 -58.12 -71.55 -78.33
CA PRO A 363 -59.23 -70.62 -78.38
C PRO A 363 -60.08 -70.75 -77.11
N VAL A 364 -60.16 -69.67 -76.33
CA VAL A 364 -61.19 -69.52 -75.30
C VAL A 364 -62.56 -69.54 -75.98
N SER A 365 -63.54 -70.19 -75.36
CA SER A 365 -64.89 -70.24 -75.92
C SER A 365 -65.43 -68.82 -76.14
N THR A 366 -66.22 -68.62 -77.20
CA THR A 366 -66.70 -67.29 -77.61
C THR A 366 -67.42 -66.54 -76.48
N ALA A 367 -68.11 -67.26 -75.59
CA ALA A 367 -68.78 -66.70 -74.42
C ALA A 367 -67.81 -66.16 -73.35
N VAL A 368 -66.65 -66.80 -73.18
CA VAL A 368 -65.63 -66.39 -72.20
C VAL A 368 -64.87 -65.16 -72.71
N GLN A 369 -64.55 -65.11 -74.02
CA GLN A 369 -63.89 -63.94 -74.60
C GLN A 369 -64.76 -62.68 -74.49
N THR A 370 -66.07 -62.77 -74.78
CA THR A 370 -66.98 -61.62 -74.63
C THR A 370 -67.09 -61.10 -73.19
N ALA A 371 -67.01 -61.99 -72.18
CA ALA A 371 -67.01 -61.58 -70.78
C ALA A 371 -65.69 -60.90 -70.38
N LEU A 372 -64.55 -61.46 -70.81
CA LEU A 372 -63.22 -60.91 -70.53
C LEU A 372 -63.02 -59.52 -71.17
N ASP A 373 -63.51 -59.32 -72.40
CA ASP A 373 -63.42 -58.02 -73.08
C ASP A 373 -64.23 -56.93 -72.34
N ALA A 374 -65.38 -57.29 -71.76
CA ALA A 374 -66.21 -56.37 -70.98
C ALA A 374 -65.56 -56.00 -69.63
N ASP A 375 -64.99 -56.99 -68.92
CA ASP A 375 -64.27 -56.75 -67.66
C ASP A 375 -63.00 -55.91 -67.90
N SER A 376 -62.29 -56.16 -69.00
CA SER A 376 -61.11 -55.36 -69.37
C SER A 376 -61.50 -53.90 -69.63
N ALA A 377 -62.61 -53.64 -70.32
CA ALA A 377 -63.07 -52.27 -70.60
C ALA A 377 -63.51 -51.53 -69.32
N ALA A 378 -64.18 -52.24 -68.40
CA ALA A 378 -64.57 -51.68 -67.10
C ALA A 378 -63.36 -51.35 -66.23
N LEU A 379 -62.35 -52.23 -66.21
CA LEU A 379 -61.10 -52.01 -65.47
C LEU A 379 -60.31 -50.83 -66.05
N THR A 380 -60.18 -50.74 -67.38
CA THR A 380 -59.53 -49.59 -68.04
C THR A 380 -60.22 -48.28 -67.65
N THR A 381 -61.55 -48.24 -67.66
CA THR A 381 -62.31 -47.05 -67.25
C THR A 381 -62.05 -46.65 -65.80
N HIS A 382 -61.92 -47.62 -64.89
CA HIS A 382 -61.57 -47.35 -63.49
C HIS A 382 -60.11 -46.90 -63.33
N THR A 383 -59.15 -47.57 -63.95
CA THR A 383 -57.72 -47.22 -63.79
C THR A 383 -57.36 -45.88 -64.42
N ASP A 384 -58.08 -45.47 -65.46
CA ASP A 384 -57.90 -44.16 -66.11
C ASP A 384 -58.61 -43.02 -65.36
N ASP A 385 -59.49 -43.35 -64.41
CA ASP A 385 -60.14 -42.38 -63.53
C ASP A 385 -59.17 -41.90 -62.45
N MET A 386 -58.49 -40.80 -62.74
CA MET A 386 -57.58 -40.10 -61.83
C MET A 386 -58.31 -39.12 -60.88
N SER A 387 -59.64 -39.20 -60.78
CA SER A 387 -60.36 -38.46 -59.74
C SER A 387 -60.13 -39.09 -58.36
N ASN A 388 -60.17 -38.27 -57.31
CA ASN A 388 -60.00 -38.73 -55.92
C ASN A 388 -60.92 -39.94 -55.66
N PRO A 389 -60.36 -41.16 -55.45
CA PRO A 389 -59.11 -41.43 -54.72
C PRO A 389 -57.80 -41.71 -55.49
N HIS A 390 -57.77 -41.82 -56.82
CA HIS A 390 -56.55 -42.20 -57.54
C HIS A 390 -55.77 -40.99 -58.07
N GLY A 391 -54.84 -40.44 -57.28
CA GLY A 391 -53.95 -39.34 -57.70
C GLY A 391 -54.05 -38.04 -56.90
N VAL A 392 -54.35 -38.15 -55.60
CA VAL A 392 -54.39 -36.99 -54.68
C VAL A 392 -53.04 -36.26 -54.61
N THR A 393 -53.04 -34.97 -54.93
CA THR A 393 -51.87 -34.08 -54.81
C THR A 393 -51.78 -33.45 -53.42
N LYS A 394 -50.59 -32.94 -53.03
CA LYS A 394 -50.39 -32.23 -51.76
C LYS A 394 -51.36 -31.04 -51.61
N GLU A 395 -51.71 -30.37 -52.70
CA GLU A 395 -52.76 -29.35 -52.73
C GLU A 395 -54.16 -29.90 -52.41
N GLN A 396 -54.54 -31.06 -52.94
CA GLN A 396 -55.88 -31.63 -52.75
C GLN A 396 -56.15 -32.05 -51.30
N VAL A 397 -55.11 -32.32 -50.51
CA VAL A 397 -55.20 -32.62 -49.06
C VAL A 397 -54.72 -31.48 -48.15
N GLY A 398 -54.43 -30.29 -48.72
CA GLY A 398 -54.05 -29.09 -47.95
C GLY A 398 -52.62 -29.11 -47.36
N LEU A 399 -51.72 -29.96 -47.87
CA LEU A 399 -50.35 -30.16 -47.41
C LEU A 399 -49.28 -29.60 -48.38
N ALA A 400 -49.63 -28.63 -49.22
CA ALA A 400 -48.78 -28.07 -50.28
C ALA A 400 -47.40 -27.54 -49.80
N ASN A 401 -47.27 -27.17 -48.52
CA ASN A 401 -46.05 -26.62 -47.94
C ASN A 401 -45.22 -27.64 -47.13
N VAL A 402 -45.50 -28.95 -47.29
CA VAL A 402 -44.83 -30.01 -46.52
C VAL A 402 -43.93 -30.84 -47.43
N ASP A 403 -42.62 -30.80 -47.16
CA ASP A 403 -41.62 -31.67 -47.79
C ASP A 403 -41.60 -33.06 -47.13
N ASP A 404 -41.43 -34.11 -47.93
CA ASP A 404 -41.33 -35.51 -47.45
C ASP A 404 -39.90 -35.84 -47.04
N THR A 405 -39.45 -35.28 -45.92
CA THR A 405 -38.15 -35.58 -45.31
C THR A 405 -38.29 -36.46 -44.08
N SER A 406 -37.29 -37.31 -43.82
CA SER A 406 -37.25 -38.14 -42.61
C SER A 406 -37.15 -37.24 -41.37
N ASP A 407 -37.69 -37.70 -40.24
CA ASP A 407 -37.78 -36.86 -39.02
C ASP A 407 -36.39 -36.42 -38.51
N ALA A 408 -35.33 -37.18 -38.83
CA ALA A 408 -33.94 -36.85 -38.51
C ALA A 408 -33.35 -35.73 -39.40
N ASP A 409 -33.92 -35.50 -40.59
CA ASP A 409 -33.41 -34.56 -41.59
C ASP A 409 -34.22 -33.26 -41.66
N LYS A 410 -35.21 -33.07 -40.79
CA LYS A 410 -36.00 -31.83 -40.73
C LYS A 410 -35.14 -30.71 -40.12
N PRO A 411 -34.91 -29.59 -40.84
CA PRO A 411 -34.19 -28.47 -40.27
C PRO A 411 -34.98 -27.87 -39.10
N VAL A 412 -34.30 -27.65 -37.98
CA VAL A 412 -34.82 -26.86 -36.87
C VAL A 412 -35.03 -25.43 -37.37
N SER A 413 -36.19 -24.83 -37.08
CA SER A 413 -36.50 -23.48 -37.59
C SER A 413 -35.50 -22.45 -37.05
N ILE A 414 -35.20 -21.40 -37.83
CA ILE A 414 -34.29 -20.30 -37.43
C ILE A 414 -34.72 -19.70 -36.07
N ALA A 415 -36.03 -19.63 -35.81
CA ALA A 415 -36.58 -19.16 -34.54
C ALA A 415 -36.34 -20.13 -33.37
N ALA A 416 -36.40 -21.45 -33.62
CA ALA A 416 -36.10 -22.45 -32.60
C ALA A 416 -34.60 -22.54 -32.31
N GLN A 417 -33.74 -22.37 -33.32
CA GLN A 417 -32.29 -22.29 -33.13
C GLN A 417 -31.90 -21.04 -32.33
N ALA A 418 -32.46 -19.86 -32.67
CA ALA A 418 -32.25 -18.64 -31.91
C ALA A 418 -32.76 -18.72 -30.46
N ALA A 419 -33.90 -19.38 -30.24
CA ALA A 419 -34.44 -19.60 -28.91
C ALA A 419 -33.63 -20.62 -28.08
N LEU A 420 -32.98 -21.61 -28.71
CA LEU A 420 -32.08 -22.53 -28.03
C LEU A 420 -30.74 -21.86 -27.67
N ASP A 421 -30.20 -21.00 -28.54
CA ASP A 421 -28.97 -20.25 -28.28
C ASP A 421 -29.15 -19.26 -27.11
N GLU A 422 -30.37 -18.77 -26.87
CA GLU A 422 -30.75 -17.94 -25.71
C GLU A 422 -31.02 -18.76 -24.42
N LYS A 423 -31.17 -20.09 -24.53
CA LYS A 423 -31.47 -21.02 -23.42
C LYS A 423 -30.24 -21.70 -22.83
N LEU A 424 -29.03 -21.46 -23.36
CA LEU A 424 -27.80 -21.83 -22.67
C LEU A 424 -27.76 -21.09 -21.33
N PRO A 425 -27.74 -21.81 -20.19
CA PRO A 425 -27.70 -21.15 -18.90
C PRO A 425 -26.44 -20.30 -18.87
N ARG A 426 -26.60 -18.97 -18.84
CA ARG A 426 -25.52 -18.06 -18.45
C ARG A 426 -25.06 -18.57 -17.08
N VAL A 427 -23.88 -19.17 -17.06
CA VAL A 427 -23.24 -19.69 -15.86
C VAL A 427 -22.91 -18.45 -15.02
N SER A 428 -23.88 -17.98 -14.23
CA SER A 428 -23.91 -16.70 -13.51
C SER A 428 -23.64 -15.42 -14.33
N GLU A 429 -24.22 -14.28 -13.93
CA GLU A 429 -24.01 -12.98 -14.61
C GLU A 429 -22.55 -12.46 -14.53
N ASN A 430 -21.69 -13.17 -13.79
CA ASN A 430 -20.30 -12.80 -13.57
C ASN A 430 -19.29 -13.76 -14.21
N CYS A 431 -19.70 -14.79 -14.96
CA CYS A 431 -18.73 -15.64 -15.67
C CYS A 431 -18.87 -15.58 -17.19
N VAL A 432 -17.72 -15.68 -17.87
CA VAL A 432 -17.62 -15.89 -19.31
C VAL A 432 -16.88 -17.21 -19.55
N VAL A 433 -17.55 -18.16 -20.21
CA VAL A 433 -16.93 -19.45 -20.55
C VAL A 433 -16.26 -19.36 -21.91
N VAL A 434 -14.98 -19.67 -21.98
CA VAL A 434 -14.24 -19.68 -23.25
C VAL A 434 -14.77 -20.78 -24.16
N LYS A 435 -15.11 -20.42 -25.40
CA LYS A 435 -15.50 -21.39 -26.43
C LYS A 435 -14.29 -22.23 -26.86
N VAL A 436 -14.46 -23.55 -26.87
CA VAL A 436 -13.40 -24.50 -27.24
C VAL A 436 -13.75 -25.26 -28.51
N THR A 437 -12.75 -25.42 -29.36
CA THR A 437 -12.75 -26.13 -30.64
C THR A 437 -11.54 -27.06 -30.69
N SER A 438 -11.43 -27.84 -31.77
CA SER A 438 -10.24 -28.65 -32.04
C SER A 438 -9.01 -27.84 -32.48
N ASP A 439 -9.18 -26.56 -32.83
CA ASP A 439 -8.09 -25.69 -33.28
C ASP A 439 -7.58 -24.81 -32.14
N ALA A 440 -6.29 -24.98 -31.79
CA ALA A 440 -5.67 -24.26 -30.70
C ALA A 440 -5.55 -22.74 -30.96
N ALA A 441 -5.39 -22.30 -32.21
CA ALA A 441 -5.32 -20.87 -32.53
C ALA A 441 -6.68 -20.21 -32.34
N VAL A 442 -7.75 -20.86 -32.84
CA VAL A 442 -9.13 -20.41 -32.63
C VAL A 442 -9.46 -20.36 -31.14
N ASN A 443 -9.05 -21.35 -30.36
CA ASN A 443 -9.22 -21.34 -28.91
C ASN A 443 -8.49 -20.16 -28.26
N GLY A 444 -7.27 -19.84 -28.72
CA GLY A 444 -6.52 -18.66 -28.25
C GLY A 444 -7.24 -17.35 -28.53
N THR A 445 -7.76 -17.16 -29.75
CA THR A 445 -8.60 -16.00 -30.10
C THR A 445 -9.86 -15.93 -29.22
N ASN A 446 -10.53 -17.07 -29.00
CA ASN A 446 -11.71 -17.15 -28.13
C ASN A 446 -11.39 -16.78 -26.68
N LEU A 447 -10.21 -17.16 -26.16
CA LEU A 447 -9.78 -16.82 -24.81
C LEU A 447 -9.54 -15.32 -24.65
N LEU A 448 -8.90 -14.68 -25.64
CA LEU A 448 -8.71 -13.22 -25.63
C LEU A 448 -10.05 -12.48 -25.68
N ALA A 449 -10.97 -12.91 -26.55
CA ALA A 449 -12.31 -12.33 -26.65
C ALA A 449 -13.14 -12.53 -25.37
N ALA A 450 -13.03 -13.70 -24.73
CA ALA A 450 -13.73 -13.98 -23.47
C ALA A 450 -13.21 -13.10 -22.32
N TYR A 451 -11.91 -12.82 -22.29
CA TYR A 451 -11.35 -11.87 -21.33
C TYR A 451 -11.86 -10.44 -21.59
N GLU A 452 -11.87 -9.98 -22.85
CA GLU A 452 -12.44 -8.68 -23.21
C GLU A 452 -13.91 -8.55 -22.81
N GLU A 453 -14.71 -9.60 -23.04
CA GLU A 453 -16.11 -9.67 -22.59
C GLU A 453 -16.22 -9.58 -21.06
N ALA A 454 -15.40 -10.35 -20.33
CA ALA A 454 -15.40 -10.36 -18.87
C ALA A 454 -15.03 -9.00 -18.27
N SER A 455 -14.06 -8.30 -18.87
CA SER A 455 -13.63 -6.95 -18.47
C SER A 455 -14.71 -5.90 -18.63
N ALA A 456 -15.68 -6.11 -19.53
CA ALA A 456 -16.82 -5.23 -19.74
C ALA A 456 -18.06 -5.60 -18.89
N LEU A 457 -18.01 -6.70 -18.12
CA LEU A 457 -19.18 -7.16 -17.36
C LEU A 457 -19.55 -6.19 -16.25
N ARG A 458 -20.87 -6.10 -16.02
CA ARG A 458 -21.45 -5.47 -14.84
C ARG A 458 -22.40 -6.48 -14.18
N PRO A 459 -21.87 -7.49 -13.47
CA PRO A 459 -22.72 -8.50 -12.86
C PRO A 459 -23.72 -7.83 -11.91
N TYR A 460 -24.99 -8.21 -11.99
CA TYR A 460 -26.09 -7.59 -11.25
C TYR A 460 -26.25 -6.08 -11.53
N GLY A 461 -25.77 -5.59 -12.66
CA GLY A 461 -25.78 -4.17 -13.02
C GLY A 461 -24.78 -3.31 -12.23
N ILE A 462 -23.88 -3.92 -11.47
CA ILE A 462 -22.87 -3.26 -10.63
C ILE A 462 -21.51 -3.35 -11.33
N ALA A 463 -20.69 -2.31 -11.24
CA ALA A 463 -19.33 -2.33 -11.76
C ALA A 463 -18.47 -3.39 -11.04
N LEU A 464 -17.37 -3.80 -11.67
CA LEU A 464 -16.43 -4.71 -11.05
C LEU A 464 -15.82 -4.11 -9.78
N GLY A 465 -15.63 -4.95 -8.76
CA GLY A 465 -15.15 -4.55 -7.46
C GLY A 465 -14.70 -5.75 -6.62
N PRO A 466 -14.13 -5.52 -5.42
CA PRO A 466 -13.57 -6.59 -4.58
C PRO A 466 -14.59 -7.65 -4.16
N THR A 467 -15.89 -7.31 -4.19
CA THR A 467 -17.02 -8.20 -3.89
C THR A 467 -17.88 -8.54 -5.10
N ASN A 468 -17.58 -7.99 -6.28
CA ASN A 468 -18.32 -8.17 -7.52
C ASN A 468 -17.34 -8.42 -8.66
N ARG A 469 -16.77 -9.62 -8.68
CA ARG A 469 -15.69 -10.01 -9.59
C ARG A 469 -16.23 -10.73 -10.83
N ALA A 470 -15.61 -10.52 -11.99
CA ALA A 470 -15.85 -11.31 -13.19
C ALA A 470 -14.89 -12.50 -13.26
N VAL A 471 -15.31 -13.61 -13.86
CA VAL A 471 -14.51 -14.83 -13.98
C VAL A 471 -14.51 -15.32 -15.42
N VAL A 472 -13.33 -15.45 -16.01
CA VAL A 472 -13.12 -16.15 -17.28
C VAL A 472 -12.87 -17.61 -16.96
N LEU A 473 -13.79 -18.48 -17.37
CA LEU A 473 -13.72 -19.92 -17.18
C LEU A 473 -13.09 -20.56 -18.42
N VAL A 474 -11.95 -21.22 -18.23
CA VAL A 474 -11.15 -21.83 -19.30
C VAL A 474 -11.35 -23.35 -19.28
N PRO A 475 -12.11 -23.95 -20.21
CA PRO A 475 -12.27 -25.41 -20.29
C PRO A 475 -10.97 -26.14 -20.61
N PRO A 476 -10.92 -27.47 -20.46
CA PRO A 476 -9.83 -28.28 -21.00
C PRO A 476 -9.59 -28.00 -22.49
N GLY A 477 -8.34 -27.76 -22.86
CA GLY A 477 -7.97 -27.45 -24.23
C GLY A 477 -6.56 -26.86 -24.36
N LYS A 478 -6.11 -26.76 -25.61
CA LYS A 478 -4.90 -26.01 -25.96
C LYS A 478 -5.30 -24.66 -26.54
N TYR A 479 -4.66 -23.60 -26.07
CA TYR A 479 -4.94 -22.20 -26.40
C TYR A 479 -3.65 -21.55 -26.92
N ASN A 480 -3.50 -21.43 -28.23
CA ASN A 480 -2.35 -20.77 -28.85
C ASN A 480 -2.70 -19.30 -29.12
N LEU A 481 -2.10 -18.39 -28.36
CA LEU A 481 -2.41 -16.97 -28.40
C LEU A 481 -1.75 -16.28 -29.60
N VAL A 482 -2.32 -16.43 -30.80
CA VAL A 482 -1.75 -15.85 -32.03
C VAL A 482 -1.93 -14.32 -32.12
N ASP A 483 -3.03 -13.78 -31.58
CA ASP A 483 -3.42 -12.38 -31.80
C ASP A 483 -2.81 -11.38 -30.80
N GLY A 484 -2.46 -11.81 -29.60
CA GLY A 484 -1.86 -10.97 -28.57
C GLY A 484 -1.50 -11.76 -27.30
N PRO A 485 -0.65 -11.22 -26.41
CA PRO A 485 -0.56 -11.76 -25.04
C PRO A 485 -1.94 -11.67 -24.37
N LEU A 486 -2.23 -12.59 -23.46
CA LEU A 486 -3.35 -12.43 -22.55
C LEU A 486 -2.98 -11.35 -21.53
N THR A 487 -3.51 -10.14 -21.72
CA THR A 487 -3.20 -8.98 -20.88
C THR A 487 -4.29 -8.81 -19.84
N MET A 488 -3.95 -9.08 -18.58
CA MET A 488 -4.81 -8.84 -17.43
C MET A 488 -4.65 -7.40 -16.93
N ASP A 489 -5.38 -6.49 -17.56
CA ASP A 489 -5.36 -5.04 -17.37
C ASP A 489 -6.56 -4.45 -16.62
N THR A 490 -7.56 -5.27 -16.31
CA THR A 490 -8.79 -4.84 -15.65
C THR A 490 -8.87 -5.44 -14.25
N GLU A 491 -9.07 -4.58 -13.25
CA GLU A 491 -9.23 -4.99 -11.85
C GLU A 491 -10.41 -5.95 -11.70
N TYR A 492 -10.26 -6.95 -10.83
CA TYR A 492 -11.33 -7.86 -10.42
C TYR A 492 -11.85 -8.81 -11.52
N VAL A 493 -11.02 -9.09 -12.53
CA VAL A 493 -11.26 -10.15 -13.53
C VAL A 493 -10.37 -11.35 -13.20
N ASP A 494 -10.97 -12.49 -12.91
CA ASP A 494 -10.28 -13.75 -12.62
C ASP A 494 -10.17 -14.66 -13.84
N LEU A 495 -9.17 -15.53 -13.81
CA LEU A 495 -8.92 -16.53 -14.82
C LEU A 495 -8.83 -17.91 -14.16
N VAL A 496 -9.77 -18.81 -14.46
CA VAL A 496 -9.90 -20.10 -13.75
C VAL A 496 -10.02 -21.26 -14.74
N GLY A 497 -9.14 -22.24 -14.62
CA GLY A 497 -9.22 -23.51 -15.37
C GLY A 497 -10.30 -24.45 -14.82
N LEU A 498 -11.14 -25.00 -15.71
CA LEU A 498 -12.37 -25.75 -15.37
C LEU A 498 -12.21 -27.26 -15.12
N SER A 499 -10.98 -27.80 -14.98
CA SER A 499 -10.77 -29.21 -14.60
C SER A 499 -10.11 -29.37 -13.24
N THR A 500 -9.85 -30.61 -12.84
CA THR A 500 -9.09 -30.91 -11.62
C THR A 500 -7.57 -30.80 -11.79
N ALA A 501 -7.06 -30.77 -13.03
CA ALA A 501 -5.64 -30.78 -13.32
C ALA A 501 -5.27 -29.62 -14.26
N SER A 502 -4.36 -28.75 -13.80
CA SER A 502 -3.95 -27.55 -14.55
C SER A 502 -3.40 -27.87 -15.94
N ASP A 503 -2.79 -29.05 -16.14
CA ASP A 503 -2.22 -29.46 -17.43
C ASP A 503 -3.27 -29.63 -18.53
N ASP A 504 -4.56 -29.76 -18.17
CA ASP A 504 -5.65 -29.86 -19.14
C ASP A 504 -5.93 -28.51 -19.83
N GLN A 505 -5.56 -27.38 -19.19
CA GLN A 505 -5.73 -26.02 -19.73
C GLN A 505 -4.38 -25.43 -20.11
N TYR A 506 -3.96 -25.67 -21.34
CA TYR A 506 -2.64 -25.32 -21.82
C TYR A 506 -2.66 -24.05 -22.66
N ILE A 507 -2.18 -22.95 -22.11
CA ILE A 507 -2.10 -21.64 -22.78
C ILE A 507 -0.66 -21.41 -23.22
N CYS A 508 -0.44 -21.17 -24.52
CA CYS A 508 0.90 -21.03 -25.07
C CYS A 508 1.04 -19.91 -26.09
N ARG A 509 2.27 -19.41 -26.22
CA ARG A 509 2.69 -18.44 -27.24
C ARG A 509 4.21 -18.45 -27.40
N ASP A 510 4.69 -18.03 -28.57
CA ASP A 510 6.10 -17.76 -28.86
C ASP A 510 6.56 -16.32 -28.50
N PHE A 511 5.70 -15.56 -27.81
CA PHE A 511 5.96 -14.27 -27.19
C PHE A 511 5.43 -14.28 -25.73
N HIS A 512 5.31 -13.13 -25.05
CA HIS A 512 4.72 -13.07 -23.70
C HIS A 512 3.36 -13.75 -23.69
N VAL A 513 3.13 -14.68 -22.74
CA VAL A 513 1.86 -15.43 -22.69
C VAL A 513 0.85 -14.68 -21.84
N LEU A 514 1.17 -14.48 -20.57
CA LEU A 514 0.35 -13.74 -19.61
C LEU A 514 1.08 -12.46 -19.20
N VAL A 515 0.42 -11.31 -19.39
CA VAL A 515 0.91 -9.99 -18.96
C VAL A 515 -0.08 -9.45 -17.93
N GLN A 516 0.37 -9.09 -16.74
CA GLN A 516 -0.50 -8.50 -15.71
C GLN A 516 -0.14 -7.02 -15.52
N THR A 517 -1.13 -6.14 -15.68
CA THR A 517 -1.02 -4.71 -15.37
C THR A 517 -2.05 -4.25 -14.34
N ALA A 518 -3.12 -5.03 -14.09
CA ALA A 518 -4.05 -4.82 -12.99
C ALA A 518 -3.47 -5.23 -11.61
N GLN A 519 -3.98 -4.62 -10.56
CA GLN A 519 -3.53 -4.79 -9.17
C GLN A 519 -4.11 -6.02 -8.48
N ASP A 520 -5.42 -6.26 -8.65
CA ASP A 520 -6.18 -7.35 -8.05
C ASP A 520 -6.73 -8.27 -9.14
N VAL A 521 -6.02 -9.38 -9.34
CA VAL A 521 -6.43 -10.48 -10.23
C VAL A 521 -6.15 -11.81 -9.54
N HIS A 522 -7.02 -12.79 -9.77
CA HIS A 522 -6.80 -14.16 -9.35
C HIS A 522 -6.70 -15.09 -10.55
N ILE A 523 -5.68 -15.95 -10.52
CA ILE A 523 -5.37 -16.89 -11.60
C ILE A 523 -5.27 -18.28 -10.98
N GLU A 524 -6.05 -19.22 -11.50
CA GLU A 524 -6.16 -20.53 -10.88
C GLU A 524 -6.18 -21.67 -11.90
N ASN A 525 -5.38 -22.71 -11.62
CA ASN A 525 -5.45 -24.01 -12.28
C ASN A 525 -5.15 -23.97 -13.79
N LEU A 526 -4.02 -23.36 -14.18
CA LEU A 526 -3.66 -23.18 -15.59
C LEU A 526 -2.18 -23.47 -15.85
N VAL A 527 -1.86 -23.85 -17.08
CA VAL A 527 -0.48 -23.88 -17.59
C VAL A 527 -0.26 -22.73 -18.56
N PHE A 528 0.75 -21.90 -18.27
CA PHE A 528 1.26 -20.89 -19.19
C PHE A 528 2.61 -21.34 -19.72
N HIS A 529 2.73 -21.49 -21.05
CA HIS A 529 3.96 -21.94 -21.68
C HIS A 529 4.45 -20.97 -22.74
N TYR A 530 5.59 -20.35 -22.46
CA TYR A 530 6.35 -19.62 -23.45
C TYR A 530 7.17 -20.59 -24.31
N THR A 531 6.81 -20.73 -25.59
CA THR A 531 7.43 -21.70 -26.51
C THR A 531 8.62 -21.13 -27.29
N GLY A 532 8.93 -19.85 -27.11
CA GLY A 532 10.03 -19.18 -27.81
C GLY A 532 11.40 -19.38 -27.15
N TRP A 533 12.38 -18.63 -27.64
CA TRP A 533 13.81 -18.76 -27.27
C TRP A 533 14.48 -17.43 -26.87
N SER A 534 13.69 -16.39 -26.59
CA SER A 534 14.19 -15.10 -26.11
C SER A 534 14.28 -15.08 -24.58
N GLY A 535 15.37 -14.55 -24.04
CA GLY A 535 15.52 -14.33 -22.59
C GLY A 535 14.76 -13.11 -22.06
N ALA A 536 14.24 -12.24 -22.94
CA ALA A 536 13.48 -11.05 -22.56
C ALA A 536 11.95 -11.27 -22.57
N VAL A 537 11.51 -12.51 -22.77
CA VAL A 537 10.12 -12.88 -22.92
C VAL A 537 9.79 -13.99 -21.92
N PHE A 538 8.57 -13.96 -21.38
CA PHE A 538 8.20 -14.77 -20.22
C PHE A 538 6.80 -15.38 -20.39
N ALA A 539 6.56 -16.52 -19.74
CA ALA A 539 5.22 -17.07 -19.63
C ALA A 539 4.34 -16.20 -18.72
N TYR A 540 4.91 -15.60 -17.67
CA TYR A 540 4.26 -14.60 -16.84
C TYR A 540 5.11 -13.34 -16.69
N GLN A 541 4.53 -12.23 -17.13
CA GLN A 541 5.10 -10.88 -17.12
C GLN A 541 4.25 -9.98 -16.21
N PRO A 542 4.55 -9.92 -14.90
CA PRO A 542 3.95 -8.93 -14.04
C PRO A 542 4.59 -7.55 -14.27
N GLY A 543 3.74 -6.54 -14.48
CA GLY A 543 4.13 -5.16 -14.77
C GLY A 543 3.19 -4.12 -14.17
N ALA A 544 2.37 -4.51 -13.19
CA ALA A 544 1.51 -3.59 -12.48
C ALA A 544 2.34 -2.70 -11.53
N ASN A 545 1.91 -1.44 -11.42
CA ASN A 545 2.46 -0.47 -10.46
C ASN A 545 1.43 -0.26 -9.36
N TRP A 546 1.87 -0.09 -8.10
CA TRP A 546 0.99 0.24 -6.98
C TRP A 546 1.39 1.57 -6.32
N ASP A 547 0.40 2.30 -5.83
CA ASP A 547 0.55 3.64 -5.28
C ASP A 547 0.78 3.60 -3.77
N ASP A 548 2.01 3.27 -3.37
CA ASP A 548 2.48 3.31 -1.97
C ASP A 548 3.62 4.31 -1.76
N GLY A 549 3.86 5.17 -2.76
CA GLY A 549 4.95 6.15 -2.74
C GLY A 549 6.32 5.59 -3.11
N MET A 550 6.42 4.33 -3.53
CA MET A 550 7.65 3.72 -4.06
C MET A 550 7.46 3.24 -5.51
N PRO A 551 8.51 3.25 -6.36
CA PRO A 551 8.43 2.80 -7.75
C PRO A 551 8.48 1.27 -7.82
N HIS A 552 7.49 0.59 -7.27
CA HIS A 552 7.38 -0.85 -7.39
C HIS A 552 6.77 -1.22 -8.75
N THR A 553 7.46 -2.05 -9.51
CA THR A 553 6.91 -2.70 -10.71
C THR A 553 7.02 -4.20 -10.50
N GLY A 554 5.91 -4.93 -10.61
CA GLY A 554 5.91 -6.36 -10.34
C GLY A 554 4.51 -6.94 -10.17
N SER A 555 4.42 -8.02 -9.38
CA SER A 555 3.15 -8.62 -8.99
C SER A 555 2.70 -8.00 -7.67
N PRO A 556 1.57 -7.27 -7.67
CA PRO A 556 1.04 -6.56 -6.50
C PRO A 556 0.58 -7.52 -5.41
N ALA A 557 0.53 -7.02 -4.17
CA ALA A 557 0.15 -7.80 -2.98
C ALA A 557 -1.28 -8.38 -3.03
N ALA A 558 -2.19 -7.80 -3.82
CA ALA A 558 -3.55 -8.33 -4.02
C ALA A 558 -3.59 -9.52 -5.00
N THR A 559 -2.57 -9.73 -5.83
CA THR A 559 -2.51 -10.87 -6.76
C THR A 559 -2.64 -12.20 -6.01
N ARG A 560 -3.44 -13.11 -6.54
CA ARG A 560 -3.52 -14.51 -6.09
C ARG A 560 -3.29 -15.45 -7.26
N ILE A 561 -2.29 -16.31 -7.18
CA ILE A 561 -2.05 -17.35 -8.19
C ILE A 561 -2.01 -18.71 -7.52
N ARG A 562 -2.87 -19.62 -7.95
CA ARG A 562 -3.02 -20.94 -7.32
C ARG A 562 -2.98 -22.05 -8.36
N ASN A 563 -2.27 -23.14 -8.04
CA ASN A 563 -2.20 -24.34 -8.86
C ASN A 563 -1.79 -24.07 -10.33
N CYS A 564 -0.85 -23.15 -10.55
CA CYS A 564 -0.42 -22.75 -11.89
C CYS A 564 0.99 -23.26 -12.21
N LYS A 565 1.24 -23.56 -13.50
CA LYS A 565 2.60 -23.88 -13.98
C LYS A 565 3.04 -22.88 -15.04
N PHE A 566 4.22 -22.32 -14.83
CA PHE A 566 4.89 -21.41 -15.75
C PHE A 566 6.05 -22.15 -16.41
N ARG A 567 5.91 -22.44 -17.70
CA ARG A 567 6.90 -23.17 -18.50
C ARG A 567 7.60 -22.24 -19.47
N ALA A 568 8.88 -22.48 -19.70
CA ALA A 568 9.64 -21.82 -20.74
C ALA A 568 10.92 -22.59 -21.04
N ASN A 569 11.47 -22.38 -22.23
CA ASN A 569 12.78 -22.90 -22.59
C ASN A 569 13.93 -22.19 -21.84
N ILE A 570 13.76 -20.90 -21.50
CA ILE A 570 14.80 -20.07 -20.86
C ILE A 570 14.29 -19.50 -19.53
N ALA A 571 13.39 -18.52 -19.59
CA ALA A 571 12.83 -17.83 -18.43
C ALA A 571 11.31 -17.85 -18.47
N SER A 572 10.68 -18.44 -17.44
CA SER A 572 9.22 -18.56 -17.37
C SER A 572 8.55 -17.35 -16.74
N MET A 573 9.28 -16.61 -15.91
CA MET A 573 8.76 -15.48 -15.15
C MET A 573 9.72 -14.31 -15.29
N ARG A 574 9.17 -13.09 -15.26
CA ARG A 574 9.98 -11.86 -15.33
C ARG A 574 10.98 -11.79 -14.17
N GLU A 575 12.21 -11.47 -14.52
CA GLU A 575 13.32 -11.22 -13.59
C GLU A 575 13.38 -9.76 -13.12
N SER A 576 14.13 -9.51 -12.04
CA SER A 576 14.46 -8.16 -11.54
C SER A 576 13.23 -7.32 -11.16
N VAL A 577 12.20 -7.97 -10.64
CA VAL A 577 10.96 -7.35 -10.17
C VAL A 577 10.49 -7.94 -8.85
N GLU A 578 9.50 -7.29 -8.26
CA GLU A 578 8.89 -7.75 -7.02
C GLU A 578 7.73 -8.73 -7.26
N TYR A 579 7.69 -9.80 -6.48
CA TYR A 579 6.57 -10.74 -6.39
C TYR A 579 5.97 -10.65 -4.98
N ALA A 580 5.03 -9.73 -4.79
CA ALA A 580 4.38 -9.43 -3.50
C ALA A 580 3.06 -10.19 -3.27
N GLY A 581 2.50 -10.81 -4.31
CA GLY A 581 1.23 -11.55 -4.24
C GLY A 581 1.27 -12.84 -3.41
N THR A 582 0.17 -13.59 -3.44
CA THR A 582 0.11 -14.95 -2.86
C THR A 582 0.17 -16.00 -3.97
N TYR A 583 1.07 -16.96 -3.80
CA TYR A 583 1.36 -18.02 -4.74
C TYR A 583 1.22 -19.36 -4.03
N GLU A 584 0.33 -20.22 -4.51
CA GLU A 584 0.03 -21.50 -3.87
C GLU A 584 0.10 -22.65 -4.88
N ASN A 585 0.90 -23.68 -4.61
CA ASN A 585 1.08 -24.82 -5.51
C ASN A 585 1.55 -24.40 -6.92
N CYS A 586 2.39 -23.37 -7.01
CA CYS A 586 2.88 -22.84 -8.27
C CYS A 586 4.25 -23.45 -8.64
N THR A 587 4.41 -23.89 -9.89
CA THR A 587 5.69 -24.37 -10.42
C THR A 587 6.17 -23.44 -11.53
N ALA A 588 7.38 -22.91 -11.39
CA ALA A 588 8.04 -22.10 -12.39
C ALA A 588 9.30 -22.83 -12.89
N GLU A 589 9.31 -23.18 -14.17
CA GLU A 589 10.44 -23.86 -14.82
C GLU A 589 11.49 -22.84 -15.29
N GLY A 590 12.76 -23.25 -15.35
CA GLY A 590 13.87 -22.39 -15.74
C GLY A 590 14.52 -21.65 -14.56
N ALA A 591 15.52 -20.83 -14.88
CA ALA A 591 16.26 -20.04 -13.90
C ALA A 591 15.54 -18.70 -13.61
N TYR A 592 15.96 -18.00 -12.55
CA TYR A 592 15.60 -16.60 -12.27
C TYR A 592 14.09 -16.37 -11.99
N THR A 593 13.38 -17.41 -11.54
CA THR A 593 11.93 -17.37 -11.29
C THR A 593 11.58 -16.68 -9.98
N PHE A 594 10.34 -16.19 -9.86
CA PHE A 594 9.87 -15.42 -8.70
C PHE A 594 10.82 -14.25 -8.34
N GLY A 595 11.17 -13.46 -9.35
CA GLY A 595 11.85 -12.18 -9.21
C GLY A 595 13.37 -12.24 -9.34
N GLY A 596 13.99 -13.41 -9.29
CA GLY A 596 15.41 -13.50 -9.01
C GLY A 596 16.34 -13.13 -10.18
N ASN A 597 16.96 -11.95 -10.14
CA ASN A 597 18.20 -11.56 -10.80
C ASN A 597 18.66 -10.30 -10.01
N ALA A 598 19.40 -9.36 -10.59
CA ALA A 598 19.74 -8.11 -9.93
C ALA A 598 18.47 -7.33 -9.52
N SER A 599 18.36 -6.95 -8.24
CA SER A 599 17.21 -6.22 -7.68
C SER A 599 15.88 -7.00 -7.60
N GLY A 600 15.91 -8.32 -7.72
CA GLY A 600 14.73 -9.17 -7.56
C GLY A 600 14.17 -9.19 -6.14
N ILE A 601 12.84 -9.08 -5.96
CA ILE A 601 12.23 -9.13 -4.61
C ILE A 601 11.16 -10.22 -4.56
N ALA A 602 11.27 -11.13 -3.60
CA ALA A 602 10.24 -12.10 -3.26
C ALA A 602 9.70 -11.79 -1.85
N SER A 603 8.73 -10.88 -1.80
CA SER A 603 8.13 -10.33 -0.57
C SER A 603 6.76 -10.92 -0.24
N GLY A 604 6.15 -11.63 -1.19
CA GLY A 604 4.81 -12.20 -1.05
C GLY A 604 4.72 -13.44 -0.18
N THR A 605 3.60 -14.14 -0.32
CA THR A 605 3.36 -15.43 0.35
C THR A 605 3.47 -16.56 -0.66
N PHE A 606 4.33 -17.54 -0.39
CA PHE A 606 4.60 -18.68 -1.27
C PHE A 606 4.37 -19.97 -0.50
N ILE A 607 3.45 -20.82 -0.98
CA ILE A 607 3.09 -22.08 -0.33
C ILE A 607 3.18 -23.20 -1.36
N ASN A 608 3.97 -24.23 -1.09
CA ASN A 608 4.22 -25.36 -1.99
C ASN A 608 4.72 -24.89 -3.39
N CYS A 609 5.52 -23.84 -3.44
CA CYS A 609 6.02 -23.28 -4.70
C CYS A 609 7.38 -23.87 -5.08
N LYS A 610 7.59 -24.11 -6.38
CA LYS A 610 8.85 -24.63 -6.92
C LYS A 610 9.43 -23.68 -7.96
N GLY A 611 10.68 -23.28 -7.76
CA GLY A 611 11.50 -22.56 -8.73
C GLY A 611 12.77 -23.34 -9.08
N GLY A 612 13.41 -22.97 -10.18
CA GLY A 612 14.72 -23.48 -10.56
C GLY A 612 15.89 -22.79 -9.85
N VAL A 613 17.03 -22.71 -10.52
CA VAL A 613 18.23 -22.00 -10.03
C VAL A 613 17.96 -20.49 -9.98
N TYR A 614 18.55 -19.79 -9.02
CA TYR A 614 18.34 -18.34 -8.80
C TYR A 614 16.88 -17.94 -8.51
N ALA A 615 16.06 -18.84 -7.96
CA ALA A 615 14.66 -18.54 -7.68
C ALA A 615 14.51 -17.69 -6.40
N PHE A 616 13.37 -16.98 -6.28
CA PHE A 616 12.97 -16.25 -5.08
C PHE A 616 14.00 -15.16 -4.68
N GLY A 617 14.04 -14.08 -5.45
CA GLY A 617 14.83 -12.88 -5.16
C GLY A 617 16.31 -12.91 -5.58
N SER A 618 17.00 -14.07 -5.60
CA SER A 618 18.41 -14.19 -6.00
C SER A 618 19.31 -13.09 -5.40
N VAL A 619 20.03 -12.28 -6.19
CA VAL A 619 20.92 -11.19 -5.71
C VAL A 619 20.16 -10.05 -5.02
N GLY A 620 18.82 -10.03 -5.07
CA GLY A 620 17.99 -9.07 -4.35
C GLY A 620 17.55 -9.56 -2.96
N VAL A 621 16.24 -9.61 -2.70
CA VAL A 621 15.69 -9.82 -1.35
C VAL A 621 14.62 -10.92 -1.34
N ALA A 622 14.76 -11.89 -0.44
CA ALA A 622 13.72 -12.84 -0.07
C ALA A 622 13.18 -12.47 1.32
N SER A 623 12.13 -11.64 1.36
CA SER A 623 11.54 -11.07 2.58
C SER A 623 10.14 -11.61 2.91
N GLY A 624 9.57 -12.41 2.02
CA GLY A 624 8.21 -12.93 2.15
C GLY A 624 8.04 -14.07 3.14
N THR A 625 6.87 -14.70 3.06
CA THR A 625 6.53 -15.94 3.79
C THR A 625 6.64 -17.12 2.84
N PHE A 626 7.45 -18.12 3.17
CA PHE A 626 7.70 -19.30 2.35
C PHE A 626 7.39 -20.56 3.15
N VAL A 627 6.50 -21.41 2.63
CA VAL A 627 6.09 -22.66 3.26
C VAL A 627 6.19 -23.79 2.25
N ASN A 628 6.99 -24.82 2.55
CA ASN A 628 7.23 -25.98 1.67
C ASN A 628 7.74 -25.59 0.26
N CYS A 629 8.50 -24.50 0.16
CA CYS A 629 9.03 -24.02 -1.12
C CYS A 629 10.37 -24.68 -1.47
N THR A 630 10.59 -24.97 -2.76
CA THR A 630 11.85 -25.54 -3.26
C THR A 630 12.47 -24.62 -4.31
N GLY A 631 13.73 -24.26 -4.13
CA GLY A 631 14.58 -23.59 -5.12
C GLY A 631 15.82 -24.42 -5.43
N GLY A 632 16.43 -24.17 -6.59
CA GLY A 632 17.74 -24.73 -6.94
C GLY A 632 18.89 -23.99 -6.25
N ASP A 633 20.10 -24.10 -6.80
CA ASP A 633 21.25 -23.32 -6.33
C ASP A 633 20.96 -21.81 -6.43
N PHE A 634 21.61 -21.02 -5.58
CA PHE A 634 21.52 -19.56 -5.56
C PHE A 634 20.09 -19.01 -5.30
N SER A 635 19.24 -19.77 -4.62
CA SER A 635 17.84 -19.39 -4.39
C SER A 635 17.62 -18.73 -3.03
N PHE A 636 16.47 -18.09 -2.84
CA PHE A 636 16.10 -17.42 -1.59
C PHE A 636 17.14 -16.38 -1.16
N GLY A 637 17.45 -15.43 -2.04
CA GLY A 637 18.28 -14.27 -1.69
C GLY A 637 19.79 -14.38 -1.89
N TYR A 638 20.35 -15.45 -2.49
CA TYR A 638 21.79 -15.65 -2.85
C TYR A 638 22.79 -14.59 -2.34
N ASN A 639 23.31 -13.69 -3.19
CA ASN A 639 24.28 -12.65 -2.80
C ASN A 639 23.62 -11.41 -2.16
N GLY A 640 22.30 -11.46 -1.99
CA GLY A 640 21.50 -10.46 -1.33
C GLY A 640 21.05 -10.92 0.06
N THR A 641 19.79 -10.66 0.39
CA THR A 641 19.26 -10.81 1.76
C THR A 641 18.11 -11.82 1.83
N ALA A 642 18.17 -12.74 2.79
CA ALA A 642 17.05 -13.59 3.21
C ALA A 642 16.57 -13.14 4.60
N SER A 643 15.52 -12.32 4.62
CA SER A 643 14.96 -11.70 5.83
C SER A 643 13.54 -12.16 6.15
N GLY A 644 12.94 -13.00 5.30
CA GLY A 644 11.58 -13.49 5.44
C GLY A 644 11.38 -14.59 6.50
N ALA A 645 10.19 -15.19 6.45
CA ALA A 645 9.83 -16.36 7.27
C ALA A 645 9.80 -17.61 6.38
N PHE A 646 10.65 -18.58 6.68
CA PHE A 646 10.84 -19.79 5.88
C PHE A 646 10.50 -21.01 6.73
N THR A 647 9.61 -21.88 6.23
CA THR A 647 9.20 -23.11 6.89
C THR A 647 9.25 -24.26 5.89
N ASN A 648 10.00 -25.33 6.20
CA ASN A 648 10.17 -26.50 5.34
C ASN A 648 10.69 -26.16 3.93
N CYS A 649 11.53 -25.14 3.80
CA CYS A 649 12.07 -24.72 2.51
C CYS A 649 13.37 -25.45 2.16
N VAL A 650 13.56 -25.77 0.89
CA VAL A 650 14.78 -26.43 0.38
C VAL A 650 15.43 -25.57 -0.69
N GLY A 651 16.69 -25.22 -0.50
CA GLY A 651 17.55 -24.55 -1.47
C GLY A 651 18.77 -25.41 -1.81
N GLY A 652 19.40 -25.13 -2.95
CA GLY A 652 20.67 -25.74 -3.34
C GLY A 652 21.87 -25.07 -2.64
N ASN A 653 23.03 -25.10 -3.31
CA ASN A 653 24.21 -24.35 -2.87
C ASN A 653 23.94 -22.84 -2.91
N ASP A 654 24.65 -22.09 -2.07
CA ASP A 654 24.62 -20.63 -2.00
C ASP A 654 23.19 -20.05 -1.85
N SER A 655 22.34 -20.76 -1.10
CA SER A 655 20.93 -20.39 -0.91
C SER A 655 20.68 -19.77 0.47
N PHE A 656 19.52 -19.10 0.62
CA PHE A 656 19.14 -18.41 1.87
C PHE A 656 20.03 -17.21 2.22
N GLY A 657 20.49 -16.48 1.19
CA GLY A 657 21.09 -15.16 1.33
C GLY A 657 22.53 -15.14 1.84
N LEU A 658 23.27 -14.10 1.43
CA LEU A 658 24.55 -13.69 1.95
C LEU A 658 24.34 -12.97 3.28
N VAL A 659 23.19 -12.30 3.42
CA VAL A 659 22.67 -11.82 4.71
C VAL A 659 21.44 -12.64 5.07
N ALA A 660 21.59 -13.55 6.03
CA ALA A 660 20.53 -14.44 6.52
C ALA A 660 19.99 -13.95 7.87
N SER A 661 19.06 -13.00 7.85
CA SER A 661 18.49 -12.34 9.04
C SER A 661 17.04 -12.73 9.34
N GLY A 662 16.46 -13.62 8.53
CA GLY A 662 15.08 -14.08 8.66
C GLY A 662 14.83 -15.11 9.76
N THR A 663 13.64 -15.68 9.75
CA THR A 663 13.27 -16.83 10.59
C THR A 663 13.17 -18.08 9.73
N PHE A 664 13.93 -19.12 10.07
CA PHE A 664 14.06 -20.34 9.31
C PHE A 664 13.69 -21.53 10.19
N THR A 665 12.71 -22.32 9.77
CA THR A 665 12.22 -23.49 10.49
C THR A 665 12.24 -24.71 9.57
N ASN A 666 13.03 -25.73 9.91
CA ASN A 666 13.18 -26.95 9.14
C ASN A 666 13.60 -26.69 7.67
N CYS A 667 14.50 -25.71 7.47
CA CYS A 667 15.01 -25.36 6.15
C CYS A 667 16.31 -26.12 5.85
N ARG A 668 16.50 -26.51 4.59
CA ARG A 668 17.72 -27.19 4.12
C ARG A 668 18.38 -26.45 2.98
N GLY A 669 19.65 -26.11 3.12
CA GLY A 669 20.51 -25.55 2.08
C GLY A 669 21.74 -26.43 1.83
N GLY A 670 22.39 -26.23 0.69
CA GLY A 670 23.67 -26.83 0.33
C GLY A 670 24.86 -26.08 0.93
N ASP A 671 26.01 -26.14 0.25
CA ASP A 671 27.21 -25.41 0.65
C ASP A 671 26.98 -23.90 0.59
N ASN A 672 27.62 -23.15 1.49
CA ASN A 672 27.51 -21.69 1.66
C ASN A 672 26.07 -21.19 1.93
N ALA A 673 25.17 -22.02 2.42
CA ALA A 673 23.81 -21.59 2.74
C ALA A 673 23.74 -20.73 4.01
N PHE A 674 22.68 -19.94 4.16
CA PHE A 674 22.41 -19.15 5.37
C PHE A 674 23.59 -18.23 5.75
N GLY A 675 23.94 -17.31 4.87
CA GLY A 675 25.04 -16.35 5.02
C GLY A 675 26.31 -16.74 4.28
N GLY A 676 26.68 -18.02 4.25
CA GLY A 676 27.88 -18.51 3.57
C GLY A 676 29.20 -17.90 4.07
N ALA A 677 30.36 -18.36 3.57
CA ALA A 677 31.68 -18.00 4.11
C ALA A 677 31.99 -16.47 4.15
N SER A 678 31.42 -15.71 3.22
CA SER A 678 31.68 -14.28 3.03
C SER A 678 30.54 -13.38 3.49
N GLY A 679 29.48 -13.94 4.08
CA GLY A 679 28.31 -13.19 4.50
C GLY A 679 28.09 -13.21 6.00
N SER A 680 26.83 -13.05 6.41
CA SER A 680 26.41 -12.91 7.80
C SER A 680 25.05 -13.57 8.01
N ALA A 681 24.95 -14.37 9.06
CA ALA A 681 23.72 -14.92 9.61
C ALA A 681 23.19 -14.09 10.81
N ASP A 682 23.78 -12.91 11.06
CA ASP A 682 23.49 -12.13 12.26
C ASP A 682 22.03 -11.67 12.29
N GLY A 683 21.41 -11.78 13.48
CA GLY A 683 19.96 -11.55 13.67
C GLY A 683 19.03 -12.67 13.16
N GLY A 684 19.56 -13.67 12.45
CA GLY A 684 18.79 -14.81 11.97
C GLY A 684 18.36 -15.76 13.10
N LYS A 685 17.16 -16.35 12.94
CA LYS A 685 16.62 -17.37 13.86
C LYS A 685 16.49 -18.69 13.12
N PHE A 686 17.27 -19.69 13.51
CA PHE A 686 17.37 -20.97 12.83
C PHE A 686 16.90 -22.11 13.74
N TYR A 687 15.84 -22.81 13.33
CA TYR A 687 15.26 -23.93 14.06
C TYR A 687 15.29 -25.18 13.18
N TYR A 688 16.00 -26.22 13.59
CA TYR A 688 16.10 -27.49 12.85
C TYR A 688 16.65 -27.35 11.41
N CYS A 689 17.48 -26.32 11.16
CA CYS A 689 18.03 -26.05 9.83
C CYS A 689 19.25 -26.90 9.51
N VAL A 690 19.42 -27.27 8.25
CA VAL A 690 20.56 -28.04 7.75
C VAL A 690 21.27 -27.27 6.65
N GLY A 691 22.57 -27.02 6.83
CA GLY A 691 23.45 -26.40 5.83
C GLY A 691 24.65 -27.29 5.48
N GLY A 692 25.24 -27.07 4.31
CA GLY A 692 26.52 -27.65 3.91
C GLY A 692 27.73 -26.83 4.40
N ALA A 693 28.86 -26.97 3.72
CA ALA A 693 30.12 -26.36 4.13
C ALA A 693 29.99 -24.83 4.20
N ASN A 694 30.65 -24.20 5.16
CA ASN A 694 30.62 -22.74 5.37
C ASN A 694 29.24 -22.10 5.65
N SER A 695 28.22 -22.89 5.99
CA SER A 695 26.91 -22.35 6.37
C SER A 695 26.94 -21.70 7.75
N PHE A 696 25.96 -20.81 8.01
CA PHE A 696 25.75 -20.13 9.29
C PHE A 696 26.93 -19.24 9.71
N ALA A 697 27.48 -18.45 8.78
CA ALA A 697 28.61 -17.57 9.07
C ALA A 697 28.20 -16.42 10.00
N THR A 698 28.97 -16.21 11.06
CA THR A 698 28.76 -15.13 12.03
C THR A 698 29.83 -14.05 11.84
N ALA A 699 29.42 -12.79 11.63
CA ALA A 699 30.34 -11.68 11.37
C ALA A 699 30.22 -10.51 12.38
N GLY A 700 29.18 -10.49 13.22
CA GLY A 700 28.86 -9.40 14.13
C GLY A 700 27.70 -9.68 15.10
N ALA A 701 27.19 -8.63 15.76
CA ALA A 701 26.08 -8.70 16.71
C ALA A 701 24.79 -8.08 16.12
N PRO A 702 23.59 -8.57 16.47
CA PRO A 702 23.30 -9.65 17.40
C PRO A 702 23.63 -11.04 16.83
N ALA A 703 24.20 -11.90 17.68
CA ALA A 703 24.52 -13.27 17.28
C ALA A 703 23.25 -14.02 16.84
N PRO A 704 23.33 -14.85 15.80
CA PRO A 704 22.21 -15.70 15.39
C PRO A 704 21.76 -16.63 16.52
N MET A 705 20.49 -16.99 16.49
CA MET A 705 19.96 -18.04 17.34
C MET A 705 19.91 -19.36 16.56
N HIS A 706 20.63 -20.36 17.04
CA HIS A 706 20.57 -21.72 16.50
C HIS A 706 19.88 -22.66 17.52
N LEU A 707 18.90 -23.43 17.05
CA LEU A 707 18.28 -24.49 17.83
C LEU A 707 18.23 -25.77 16.98
N TYR A 708 19.03 -26.77 17.38
CA TYR A 708 19.15 -28.06 16.69
C TYR A 708 19.53 -27.94 15.20
N CYS A 709 20.47 -27.05 14.86
CA CYS A 709 20.97 -26.91 13.50
C CYS A 709 22.07 -27.96 13.19
N VAL A 710 22.26 -28.27 11.91
CA VAL A 710 23.29 -29.19 11.43
C VAL A 710 24.10 -28.52 10.33
N ARG A 711 25.43 -28.64 10.40
CA ARG A 711 26.36 -28.24 9.36
C ARG A 711 27.26 -29.41 8.99
N ASP A 712 27.37 -29.73 7.70
CA ASP A 712 28.19 -30.86 7.21
C ASP A 712 27.87 -32.19 7.89
N ASN A 713 26.58 -32.46 8.11
CA ASN A 713 26.08 -33.61 8.88
C ASN A 713 26.55 -33.68 10.34
N VAL A 714 27.10 -32.60 10.90
CA VAL A 714 27.49 -32.47 12.30
C VAL A 714 26.58 -31.45 12.99
N ALA A 715 26.18 -31.71 14.23
CA ALA A 715 25.41 -30.74 15.01
C ALA A 715 26.16 -29.40 15.11
N TRP A 716 25.48 -28.30 14.79
CA TRP A 716 26.02 -26.95 14.86
C TRP A 716 25.68 -26.34 16.21
N PRO A 717 26.69 -25.89 16.99
CA PRO A 717 26.51 -25.43 18.36
C PRO A 717 25.71 -24.13 18.49
#